data_AF-A0A848L6Z1-F1
#
_entry.id   AF-A0A848L6Z1-F1
#
_cell.length_a   1.000
_cell.length_b   1.000
_cell.length_c   1.000
_cell.angle_alpha   90.00
_cell.angle_beta   90.00
_cell.angle_gamma   90.00
#
_symmetry.space_group_name_H-M   'P 1'
#
loop_
_entity.id
_entity.type
_entity.pdbx_description
1 polymer ?
#
loop_
_entity_poly.entity_id
_entity_poly.type
_entity_poly.pdbx_seq_one_letter_code
_entity_poly.pdbx_strand_id
1 'polypeptide(L)'
;MDFSVIVVTHNGLEMTVRCVESLRRNLPPKAELLFVDNASTDGTRSYLREVAERMGDAAQLLLLDGNEGWCGGINAGLARARGTYLVLLNNDVVVTPEWLAGLRECMDTAGAVVPGLRRVGLVGPVTNSAGGPQQVANPPPFHAASLDTHARRHRAAFRRQWGASYFLSGFCLMLHRDCYAEVGGLDSRFSPGGFDDNDLVLRAQERGWDCVIAGDVYIHHEGSATFRAVAPELRSGMVNRARFYEKWRERRRPEPRLIAAYRVKNGEATLKESLDATARFADGIVVLDDGSTDGTRALCEQHPAVVHYEYQDLPFNERRDRNHVLAMAAARDADWILSVDADEVFEMDRARARQLMRLTDPHVKVLGFHWYTFWEPEHTWFRADGIFGRMSGYRMYRVEPGQRIVLGTENGLHCGNIPQFPDGAARYTNIRVRHLGYDTEALRRAKLARYRQLDPTPRAELVGNSDYSHLVSGTVTLRRYAPADGVSLCIITRDEEERLEGFLATLEAFVDEICVVDNGSRDGTREIARRFTDKVVELPTDRVELALLRNRCLELATRPWILVMDPDEELSPHDLPRLRRLMDDPDVDAYTFQVSNHQKEGPPMMTLAARLFRNDPRIRYSRPVHETVEQSLTAHPELVVRPSNVPLQHYGFLKDDQAMEAKLQRYYERNRAYREAHPEDAMAWYNEALHLQNEGREAEAQRFLEHAISLDPSFLSPRSQLALMFQEQAVRLWGALAERTSPEHPVHRVALEALEALYRVTPGRQPIGRARAELLR
;
A
#
# COMPACT_ATOMS: atom_id res chain seq x y z
N MET A 1 18.79 34.00 13.90
CA MET A 1 18.22 33.50 12.63
C MET A 1 17.05 32.60 12.99
N ASP A 2 15.94 32.70 12.27
CA ASP A 2 14.78 31.81 12.46
C ASP A 2 15.00 30.52 11.64
N PHE A 3 15.45 30.63 10.39
CA PHE A 3 15.60 29.50 9.47
C PHE A 3 17.03 29.37 8.96
N SER A 4 17.51 28.14 8.80
CA SER A 4 18.70 27.80 8.01
C SER A 4 18.29 26.87 6.88
N VAL A 5 18.30 27.36 5.64
CA VAL A 5 18.00 26.53 4.46
C VAL A 5 19.30 26.02 3.88
N ILE A 6 19.48 24.71 3.89
CA ILE A 6 20.68 24.01 3.45
C ILE A 6 20.40 23.41 2.08
N VAL A 7 21.13 23.88 1.07
CA VAL A 7 21.03 23.42 -0.31
C VAL A 7 22.32 22.72 -0.69
N VAL A 8 22.24 21.42 -0.95
CA VAL A 8 23.38 20.62 -1.39
C VAL A 8 23.37 20.53 -2.91
N THR A 9 24.51 20.78 -3.55
CA THR A 9 24.67 20.77 -4.99
C THR A 9 25.79 19.82 -5.43
N HIS A 10 25.56 19.05 -6.48
CA HIS A 10 26.60 18.34 -7.23
C HIS A 10 26.22 18.35 -8.71
N ASN A 11 26.80 19.29 -9.45
CA ASN A 11 26.39 19.66 -10.80
C ASN A 11 24.90 20.05 -10.88
N GLY A 12 24.36 20.12 -12.09
CA GLY A 12 22.98 20.56 -12.34
C GLY A 12 22.82 22.06 -12.23
N LEU A 13 23.74 22.83 -12.83
CA LEU A 13 23.75 24.30 -12.78
C LEU A 13 22.37 24.91 -13.10
N GLU A 14 21.70 24.47 -14.17
CA GLU A 14 20.41 25.04 -14.58
C GLU A 14 19.32 24.88 -13.51
N MET A 15 19.28 23.71 -12.87
CA MET A 15 18.34 23.39 -11.79
C MET A 15 18.70 24.20 -10.54
N THR A 16 19.99 24.26 -10.21
CA THR A 16 20.51 25.06 -9.10
C THR A 16 20.15 26.54 -9.26
N VAL A 17 20.27 27.10 -10.47
CA VAL A 17 19.85 28.47 -10.77
C VAL A 17 18.36 28.65 -10.49
N ARG A 18 17.49 27.75 -10.97
CA ARG A 18 16.05 27.83 -10.70
C ARG A 18 15.72 27.74 -9.21
N CYS A 19 16.36 26.83 -8.49
CA CYS A 19 16.22 26.68 -7.05
C CYS A 19 16.61 27.96 -6.30
N VAL A 20 17.82 28.47 -6.55
CA VAL A 20 18.35 29.70 -5.92
C VAL A 20 17.47 30.91 -6.23
N GLU A 21 17.04 31.10 -7.48
CA GLU A 21 16.14 32.21 -7.83
C GLU A 21 14.77 32.08 -7.16
N SER A 22 14.26 30.86 -6.97
CA SER A 22 13.02 30.65 -6.18
C SER A 22 13.22 30.96 -4.70
N LEU A 23 14.38 30.62 -4.12
CA LEU A 23 14.74 30.92 -2.74
C LEU A 23 14.88 32.43 -2.52
N ARG A 24 15.62 33.14 -3.38
CA ARG A 24 15.80 34.59 -3.27
C ARG A 24 14.48 35.36 -3.29
N ARG A 25 13.49 34.89 -4.06
CA ARG A 25 12.14 35.49 -4.11
C ARG A 25 11.31 35.22 -2.86
N ASN A 26 11.54 34.10 -2.17
CA ASN A 26 10.65 33.60 -1.12
C ASN A 26 11.31 33.47 0.26
N LEU A 27 12.54 33.97 0.45
CA LEU A 27 13.24 33.94 1.73
C LEU A 27 12.70 35.02 2.68
N PRO A 28 12.36 34.70 3.93
CA PRO A 28 12.01 35.71 4.92
C PRO A 28 13.28 36.42 5.46
N PRO A 29 13.16 37.65 6.01
CA PRO A 29 14.30 38.45 6.47
C PRO A 29 15.19 37.83 7.56
N LYS A 30 14.72 36.79 8.27
CA LYS A 30 15.46 36.08 9.33
C LYS A 30 15.92 34.67 8.90
N ALA A 31 15.99 34.41 7.60
CA ALA A 31 16.53 33.17 7.07
C ALA A 31 17.98 33.36 6.59
N GLU A 32 18.79 32.32 6.74
CA GLU A 32 20.09 32.20 6.07
C GLU A 32 20.06 31.05 5.06
N LEU A 33 20.80 31.20 3.97
CA LEU A 33 21.08 30.14 3.00
C LEU A 33 22.46 29.54 3.25
N LEU A 34 22.54 28.22 3.29
CA LEU A 34 23.79 27.48 3.35
C LEU A 34 23.91 26.64 2.07
N PHE A 35 24.71 27.12 1.14
CA PHE A 35 25.06 26.37 -0.06
C PHE A 35 26.21 25.43 0.26
N VAL A 36 26.02 24.13 0.04
CA VAL A 36 27.06 23.12 0.19
C VAL A 36 27.31 22.47 -1.16
N ASP A 37 28.44 22.80 -1.77
CA ASP A 37 28.82 22.25 -3.06
C ASP A 37 29.74 21.03 -2.89
N ASN A 38 29.23 19.87 -3.30
CA ASN A 38 29.89 18.57 -3.26
C ASN A 38 30.84 18.37 -4.45
N ALA A 39 31.76 19.30 -4.69
CA ALA A 39 32.73 19.21 -5.79
C ALA A 39 32.13 19.23 -7.22
N SER A 40 31.22 20.16 -7.49
CA SER A 40 30.69 20.37 -8.84
C SER A 40 31.75 20.86 -9.84
N THR A 41 31.62 20.45 -11.10
CA THR A 41 32.54 20.79 -12.21
C THR A 41 31.85 21.49 -13.39
N ASP A 42 30.54 21.69 -13.34
CA ASP A 42 29.71 22.22 -14.44
C ASP A 42 29.48 23.74 -14.40
N GLY A 43 30.25 24.47 -13.58
CA GLY A 43 30.09 25.91 -13.36
C GLY A 43 29.25 26.29 -12.13
N THR A 44 28.60 25.33 -11.48
CA THR A 44 27.81 25.56 -10.25
C THR A 44 28.61 26.28 -9.15
N ARG A 45 29.88 25.91 -8.94
CA ARG A 45 30.76 26.57 -7.96
C ARG A 45 30.92 28.06 -8.19
N SER A 46 31.16 28.46 -9.44
CA SER A 46 31.36 29.86 -9.80
C SER A 46 30.07 30.64 -9.58
N TYR A 47 28.94 30.11 -10.04
CA TYR A 47 27.63 30.69 -9.80
C TYR A 47 27.32 30.88 -8.31
N LEU A 48 27.53 29.86 -7.49
CA LEU A 48 27.26 29.93 -6.05
C LEU A 48 28.17 30.93 -5.31
N ARG A 49 29.43 31.10 -5.73
CA ARG A 49 30.32 32.15 -5.19
C ARG A 49 29.72 33.53 -5.45
N GLU A 50 29.32 33.81 -6.69
CA GLU A 50 28.74 35.11 -7.03
C GLU A 50 27.41 35.36 -6.31
N VAL A 51 26.59 34.31 -6.11
CA VAL A 51 25.33 34.42 -5.35
C VAL A 51 25.63 34.72 -3.88
N ALA A 52 26.55 33.98 -3.26
CA ALA A 52 26.90 34.16 -1.85
C ALA A 52 27.49 35.55 -1.59
N GLU A 53 28.41 36.01 -2.46
CA GLU A 53 28.97 37.38 -2.38
C GLU A 53 27.88 38.44 -2.48
N ARG A 54 26.92 38.29 -3.40
CA ARG A 54 25.79 39.22 -3.56
C ARG A 54 24.84 39.22 -2.36
N MET A 55 24.69 38.09 -1.67
CA MET A 55 23.80 37.94 -0.52
C MET A 55 24.46 38.34 0.81
N GLY A 56 25.80 38.45 0.85
CA GLY A 56 26.54 38.81 2.07
C GLY A 56 26.24 37.86 3.22
N ASP A 57 26.03 38.40 4.42
CA ASP A 57 25.80 37.62 5.65
C ASP A 57 24.53 36.73 5.62
N ALA A 58 23.63 36.94 4.65
CA ALA A 58 22.45 36.11 4.45
C ALA A 58 22.75 34.77 3.75
N ALA A 59 23.96 34.57 3.22
CA ALA A 59 24.38 33.32 2.60
C ALA A 59 25.76 32.85 3.09
N GLN A 60 25.89 31.54 3.26
CA GLN A 60 27.15 30.86 3.50
C GLN A 60 27.41 29.89 2.34
N LEU A 61 28.65 29.84 1.87
CA LEU A 61 29.08 28.88 0.87
C LEU A 61 30.14 27.95 1.46
N LEU A 62 29.88 26.65 1.40
CA LEU A 62 30.81 25.59 1.74
C LEU A 62 31.15 24.81 0.48
N LEU A 63 32.43 24.81 0.10
CA LEU A 63 32.93 24.02 -1.02
C LEU A 63 33.66 22.80 -0.45
N LEU A 64 33.14 21.60 -0.68
CA LEU A 64 33.78 20.37 -0.24
C LEU A 64 34.86 19.93 -1.23
N ASP A 65 35.91 19.26 -0.77
CA ASP A 65 37.01 18.82 -1.64
C ASP A 65 36.61 17.65 -2.54
N GLY A 66 35.59 16.88 -2.16
CA GLY A 66 35.05 15.74 -2.91
C GLY A 66 33.53 15.64 -2.84
N ASN A 67 32.97 14.69 -3.60
CA ASN A 67 31.54 14.38 -3.53
C ASN A 67 31.26 13.44 -2.36
N GLU A 68 30.81 14.00 -1.23
CA GLU A 68 30.45 13.27 -0.01
C GLU A 68 29.01 12.69 -0.04
N GLY A 69 28.34 12.79 -1.20
CA GLY A 69 26.93 12.43 -1.35
C GLY A 69 25.96 13.36 -0.60
N TRP A 70 24.67 13.07 -0.71
CA TRP A 70 23.58 13.83 -0.09
C TRP A 70 23.75 13.94 1.44
N CYS A 71 23.93 12.81 2.11
CA CYS A 71 24.07 12.76 3.58
C CYS A 71 25.26 13.59 4.07
N GLY A 72 26.43 13.45 3.42
CA GLY A 72 27.64 14.18 3.79
C GLY A 72 27.49 15.70 3.60
N GLY A 73 26.98 16.11 2.45
CA GLY A 73 26.73 17.54 2.15
C GLY A 73 25.73 18.16 3.12
N ILE A 74 24.61 17.47 3.39
CA ILE A 74 23.59 17.93 4.33
C ILE A 74 24.18 18.07 5.73
N ASN A 75 24.91 17.05 6.21
CA ASN A 75 25.49 17.07 7.55
C ASN A 75 26.53 18.19 7.71
N ALA A 76 27.33 18.45 6.68
CA ALA A 76 28.27 19.57 6.66
C ALA A 76 27.55 20.92 6.75
N GLY A 77 26.41 21.07 6.07
CA GLY A 77 25.53 22.24 6.18
C GLY A 77 24.89 22.36 7.57
N LEU A 78 24.32 21.28 8.11
CA LEU A 78 23.71 21.24 9.45
C LEU A 78 24.69 21.66 10.54
N ALA A 79 25.97 21.28 10.43
CA ALA A 79 27.02 21.67 11.36
C ALA A 79 27.30 23.18 11.38
N ARG A 80 26.94 23.93 10.33
CA ARG A 80 27.13 25.39 10.20
C ARG A 80 25.84 26.19 10.38
N ALA A 81 24.69 25.52 10.40
CA ALA A 81 23.39 26.15 10.50
C ALA A 81 23.16 26.78 11.89
N ARG A 82 22.61 28.00 11.93
CA ARG A 82 22.38 28.80 13.16
C ARG A 82 20.90 29.06 13.48
N GLY A 83 19.98 28.72 12.58
CA GLY A 83 18.54 28.95 12.70
C GLY A 83 17.83 27.95 13.62
N THR A 84 16.71 28.34 14.21
CA THR A 84 15.86 27.44 15.02
C THR A 84 15.24 26.32 14.19
N TYR A 85 14.84 26.62 12.96
CA TYR A 85 14.31 25.66 12.00
C TYR A 85 15.37 25.36 10.94
N LEU A 86 15.75 24.09 10.83
CA LEU A 86 16.75 23.60 9.89
C LEU A 86 16.04 23.00 8.70
N VAL A 87 16.32 23.47 7.49
CA VAL A 87 15.62 23.01 6.29
C VAL A 87 16.60 22.34 5.34
N LEU A 88 16.37 21.06 5.11
CA LEU A 88 17.03 20.25 4.09
C LEU A 88 16.32 20.49 2.77
N LEU A 89 17.05 20.86 1.71
CA LEU A 89 16.45 21.16 0.42
C LEU A 89 17.32 20.64 -0.73
N ASN A 90 16.71 19.88 -1.64
CA ASN A 90 17.38 19.49 -2.88
C ASN A 90 17.53 20.69 -3.82
N ASN A 91 18.56 20.68 -4.65
CA ASN A 91 18.78 21.69 -5.69
C ASN A 91 17.83 21.58 -6.90
N ASP A 92 17.00 20.53 -6.97
CA ASP A 92 15.96 20.31 -7.98
C ASP A 92 14.55 20.68 -7.51
N VAL A 93 14.48 21.52 -6.49
CA VAL A 93 13.23 22.05 -5.92
C VAL A 93 13.06 23.52 -6.28
N VAL A 94 11.84 23.87 -6.72
CA VAL A 94 11.37 25.25 -6.87
C VAL A 94 10.38 25.54 -5.75
N VAL A 95 10.80 26.39 -4.81
CA VAL A 95 9.95 26.78 -3.67
C VAL A 95 8.95 27.85 -4.08
N THR A 96 7.84 27.91 -3.34
CA THR A 96 6.68 28.76 -3.63
C THR A 96 6.46 29.79 -2.51
N PRO A 97 5.62 30.82 -2.71
CA PRO A 97 5.33 31.81 -1.69
C PRO A 97 4.85 31.21 -0.37
N GLU A 98 5.32 31.77 0.75
CA GLU A 98 4.93 31.39 2.13
C GLU A 98 5.28 29.95 2.55
N TRP A 99 6.11 29.23 1.79
CA TRP A 99 6.45 27.83 2.10
C TRP A 99 7.08 27.66 3.49
N LEU A 100 8.11 28.42 3.85
CA LEU A 100 8.73 28.37 5.19
C LEU A 100 7.76 28.79 6.30
N ALA A 101 6.93 29.79 6.04
CA ALA A 101 5.93 30.24 7.00
C ALA A 101 4.86 29.17 7.23
N GLY A 102 4.44 28.44 6.18
CA GLY A 102 3.52 27.31 6.29
C GLY A 102 4.12 26.11 7.01
N LEU A 103 5.37 25.73 6.68
CA LEU A 103 6.07 24.65 7.36
C LEU A 103 6.27 24.97 8.85
N ARG A 104 6.67 26.20 9.17
CA ARG A 104 6.78 26.67 10.57
C ARG A 104 5.43 26.65 11.27
N GLU A 105 4.36 27.16 10.64
CA GLU A 105 3.04 27.13 11.26
C GLU A 105 2.61 25.70 11.57
N CYS A 106 2.86 24.77 10.64
CA CYS A 106 2.62 23.35 10.85
C CYS A 106 3.44 22.81 12.03
N MET A 107 4.75 23.07 12.06
CA MET A 107 5.65 22.66 13.16
C MET A 107 5.15 23.18 14.53
N ASP A 108 4.77 24.45 14.59
CA ASP A 108 4.45 25.13 15.85
C ASP A 108 3.01 24.83 16.34
N THR A 109 2.08 24.51 15.42
CA THR A 109 0.64 24.47 15.75
C THR A 109 -0.09 23.18 15.37
N ALA A 110 0.55 22.22 14.69
CA ALA A 110 -0.12 20.98 14.30
C ALA A 110 -0.63 20.16 15.48
N GLY A 111 -0.01 20.27 16.67
CA GLY A 111 -0.51 19.67 17.91
C GLY A 111 -1.93 20.10 18.32
N ALA A 112 -2.37 21.28 17.87
CA ALA A 112 -3.73 21.78 18.12
C ALA A 112 -4.76 21.34 17.06
N VAL A 113 -4.29 20.85 15.90
CA VAL A 113 -5.13 20.52 14.73
C VAL A 113 -5.23 19.01 14.54
N VAL A 114 -4.12 18.29 14.71
CA VAL A 114 -4.01 16.85 14.48
C VAL A 114 -4.03 16.15 15.85
N PRO A 115 -5.08 15.40 16.19
CA PRO A 115 -5.16 14.68 17.45
C PRO A 115 -3.99 13.72 17.64
N GLY A 116 -3.51 13.63 18.89
CA GLY A 116 -2.45 12.69 19.27
C GLY A 116 -1.02 13.21 19.09
N LEU A 117 -0.82 14.28 18.31
CA LEU A 117 0.47 14.95 18.22
C LEU A 117 0.83 15.65 19.54
N ARG A 118 2.09 15.55 19.93
CA ARG A 118 2.63 16.03 21.20
C ARG A 118 3.79 16.99 21.00
N ARG A 119 4.75 16.62 20.16
CA ARG A 119 6.01 17.34 19.98
C ARG A 119 6.47 17.19 18.53
N VAL A 120 6.02 18.09 17.65
CA VAL A 120 6.40 18.04 16.23
C VAL A 120 7.88 18.42 16.10
N GLY A 121 8.65 17.55 15.44
CA GLY A 121 10.08 17.73 15.22
C GLY A 121 10.44 17.81 13.74
N LEU A 122 9.65 17.20 12.87
CA LEU A 122 9.87 17.15 11.43
C LEU A 122 8.61 17.50 10.65
N VAL A 123 8.75 18.33 9.61
CA VAL A 123 7.65 18.69 8.71
C VAL A 123 8.11 18.63 7.25
N GLY A 124 7.33 17.97 6.40
CA GLY A 124 7.51 17.94 4.94
C GLY A 124 6.33 18.54 4.18
N PRO A 125 6.53 19.30 3.09
CA PRO A 125 5.45 19.81 2.23
C PRO A 125 4.95 18.74 1.26
N VAL A 126 3.85 19.02 0.55
CA VAL A 126 3.42 18.24 -0.62
C VAL A 126 4.08 18.74 -1.91
N THR A 127 4.13 17.91 -2.93
CA THR A 127 4.80 18.18 -4.21
C THR A 127 4.18 17.41 -5.38
N ASN A 128 4.59 17.71 -6.61
CA ASN A 128 4.21 16.97 -7.82
C ASN A 128 4.88 15.58 -7.95
N SER A 129 6.01 15.37 -7.28
CA SER A 129 6.78 14.12 -7.42
C SER A 129 7.43 13.75 -6.09
N ALA A 130 6.87 12.75 -5.41
CA ALA A 130 7.39 12.21 -4.15
C ALA A 130 6.86 10.78 -3.91
N GLY A 131 7.47 10.06 -2.98
CA GLY A 131 6.89 8.82 -2.47
C GLY A 131 5.67 9.10 -1.59
N GLY A 132 4.69 8.21 -1.62
CA GLY A 132 3.58 8.19 -0.65
C GLY A 132 2.73 9.48 -0.60
N PRO A 133 2.19 9.84 0.58
CA PRO A 133 1.15 10.87 0.71
C PRO A 133 1.62 12.32 0.46
N GLN A 134 2.92 12.55 0.21
CA GLN A 134 3.41 13.89 -0.18
C GLN A 134 3.22 14.19 -1.66
N GLN A 135 2.89 13.21 -2.51
CA GLN A 135 2.61 13.47 -3.92
C GLN A 135 1.16 13.89 -4.14
N VAL A 136 0.96 15.06 -4.77
CA VAL A 136 -0.37 15.51 -5.17
C VAL A 136 -0.83 14.79 -6.45
N ALA A 137 -2.11 14.43 -6.52
CA ALA A 137 -2.65 13.66 -7.64
C ALA A 137 -2.68 14.44 -8.97
N ASN A 138 -2.89 15.76 -8.92
CA ASN A 138 -3.05 16.62 -10.10
C ASN A 138 -2.11 17.83 -10.00
N PRO A 139 -0.80 17.65 -10.26
CA PRO A 139 0.15 18.75 -10.17
C PRO A 139 -0.06 19.77 -11.31
N PRO A 140 0.25 21.06 -11.08
CA PRO A 140 0.20 22.08 -12.12
C PRO A 140 1.29 21.86 -13.18
N PRO A 141 1.10 22.33 -14.42
CA PRO A 141 2.18 22.38 -15.40
C PRO A 141 3.34 23.25 -14.89
N PHE A 142 4.57 22.87 -15.25
CA PHE A 142 5.78 23.53 -14.75
C PHE A 142 6.00 24.90 -15.42
N HIS A 143 5.51 25.96 -14.77
CA HIS A 143 5.77 27.36 -15.13
C HIS A 143 5.73 28.24 -13.88
N ALA A 144 6.76 29.07 -13.65
CA ALA A 144 6.94 29.79 -12.37
C ALA A 144 5.72 30.63 -11.93
N ALA A 145 5.10 31.40 -12.83
CA ALA A 145 3.91 32.20 -12.50
C ALA A 145 2.67 31.33 -12.17
N SER A 146 2.60 30.15 -12.80
CA SER A 146 1.56 29.15 -12.54
C SER A 146 1.76 28.47 -11.19
N LEU A 147 3.01 28.25 -10.76
CA LEU A 147 3.34 27.63 -9.47
C LEU A 147 2.94 28.52 -8.28
N ASP A 148 3.22 29.81 -8.32
CA ASP A 148 2.86 30.73 -7.23
C ASP A 148 1.33 30.82 -7.07
N THR A 149 0.62 30.92 -8.19
CA THR A 149 -0.86 30.96 -8.21
C THR A 149 -1.43 29.64 -7.70
N HIS A 150 -0.87 28.50 -8.14
CA HIS A 150 -1.27 27.18 -7.68
C HIS A 150 -1.02 27.02 -6.18
N ALA A 151 0.16 27.37 -5.67
CA ALA A 151 0.49 27.24 -4.25
C ALA A 151 -0.46 28.04 -3.35
N ARG A 152 -0.83 29.27 -3.73
CA ARG A 152 -1.82 30.07 -2.99
C ARG A 152 -3.21 29.42 -2.99
N ARG A 153 -3.66 28.91 -4.14
CA ARG A 153 -4.94 28.20 -4.26
C ARG A 153 -4.93 26.89 -3.46
N HIS A 154 -3.83 26.15 -3.54
CA HIS A 154 -3.60 24.91 -2.80
C HIS A 154 -3.66 25.17 -1.30
N ARG A 155 -2.92 26.17 -0.80
CA ARG A 155 -2.95 26.54 0.62
C ARG A 155 -4.35 26.92 1.10
N ALA A 156 -5.12 27.63 0.28
CA ALA A 156 -6.50 27.98 0.61
C ALA A 156 -7.42 26.76 0.65
N ALA A 157 -7.30 25.85 -0.33
CA ALA A 157 -8.14 24.66 -0.44
C ALA A 157 -7.83 23.61 0.62
N PHE A 158 -6.55 23.43 0.95
CA PHE A 158 -6.06 22.39 1.86
C PHE A 158 -5.71 22.94 3.24
N ARG A 159 -6.16 24.15 3.58
CA ARG A 159 -5.70 24.90 4.75
C ARG A 159 -5.71 24.05 6.03
N ARG A 160 -4.54 23.90 6.67
CA ARG A 160 -4.34 23.08 7.88
C ARG A 160 -4.79 21.62 7.75
N GLN A 161 -4.95 21.09 6.54
CA GLN A 161 -5.07 19.65 6.30
C GLN A 161 -3.68 19.03 6.46
N TRP A 162 -3.25 18.95 7.72
CA TRP A 162 -1.98 18.36 8.11
C TRP A 162 -2.20 16.92 8.54
N GLY A 163 -1.26 16.05 8.21
CA GLY A 163 -1.34 14.63 8.54
C GLY A 163 -0.08 14.17 9.25
N ALA A 164 -0.23 13.45 10.37
CA ALA A 164 0.90 12.76 10.97
C ALA A 164 1.44 11.71 9.97
N SER A 165 2.74 11.44 9.99
CA SER A 165 3.35 10.49 9.06
C SER A 165 4.49 9.69 9.67
N TYR A 166 4.65 8.44 9.23
CA TYR A 166 5.85 7.60 9.46
C TYR A 166 6.88 7.69 8.33
N PHE A 167 6.63 8.57 7.35
CA PHE A 167 7.48 8.75 6.20
C PHE A 167 7.43 10.21 5.73
N LEU A 168 8.59 10.82 5.54
CA LEU A 168 8.74 12.12 4.90
C LEU A 168 9.88 12.02 3.90
N SER A 169 9.63 12.42 2.65
CA SER A 169 10.61 12.44 1.57
C SER A 169 11.60 13.58 1.75
N GLY A 170 12.88 13.29 1.54
CA GLY A 170 14.00 14.20 1.78
C GLY A 170 14.17 15.36 0.78
N PHE A 171 13.32 15.47 -0.26
CA PHE A 171 13.40 16.57 -1.23
C PHE A 171 13.28 17.95 -0.55
N CYS A 172 12.48 18.02 0.52
CA CYS A 172 12.37 19.17 1.39
C CYS A 172 11.88 18.72 2.77
N LEU A 173 12.66 18.98 3.81
CA LEU A 173 12.33 18.61 5.18
C LEU A 173 12.75 19.71 6.15
N MET A 174 11.83 20.17 7.00
CA MET A 174 12.12 21.08 8.09
C MET A 174 12.27 20.29 9.40
N LEU A 175 13.38 20.48 10.11
CA LEU A 175 13.60 19.97 11.46
C LEU A 175 13.58 21.11 12.47
N HIS A 176 13.04 20.87 13.66
CA HIS A 176 13.28 21.73 14.82
C HIS A 176 14.71 21.51 15.35
N ARG A 177 15.42 22.56 15.78
CA ARG A 177 16.80 22.47 16.29
C ARG A 177 16.94 21.51 17.47
N ASP A 178 15.98 21.50 18.39
CA ASP A 178 15.99 20.56 19.51
C ASP A 178 15.85 19.10 19.05
N CYS A 179 15.05 18.86 18.00
CA CYS A 179 14.94 17.54 17.39
C CYS A 179 16.28 17.14 16.78
N TYR A 180 16.94 18.03 16.04
CA TYR A 180 18.27 17.78 15.52
C TYR A 180 19.32 17.54 16.63
N ALA A 181 19.27 18.28 17.73
CA ALA A 181 20.18 18.10 18.85
C ALA A 181 20.05 16.72 19.51
N GLU A 182 18.84 16.17 19.57
CA GLU A 182 18.58 14.84 20.14
C GLU A 182 18.82 13.71 19.13
N VAL A 183 18.41 13.89 17.87
CA VAL A 183 18.35 12.86 16.82
C VAL A 183 19.64 12.77 16.01
N GLY A 184 20.33 13.90 15.80
CA GLY A 184 21.46 14.06 14.88
C GLY A 184 21.02 14.29 13.43
N GLY A 185 22.01 14.37 12.53
CA GLY A 185 21.80 14.55 11.09
C GLY A 185 21.40 13.27 10.34
N LEU A 186 21.65 13.25 9.04
CA LEU A 186 21.44 12.08 8.18
C LEU A 186 22.52 11.02 8.45
N ASP A 187 22.16 9.75 8.34
CA ASP A 187 23.10 8.64 8.58
C ASP A 187 23.90 8.33 7.31
N SER A 188 25.21 8.52 7.36
CA SER A 188 26.11 8.35 6.22
C SER A 188 26.19 6.93 5.66
N ARG A 189 25.64 5.92 6.36
CA ARG A 189 25.45 4.57 5.79
C ARG A 189 24.60 4.56 4.52
N PHE A 190 23.75 5.57 4.37
CA PHE A 190 22.86 5.74 3.23
C PHE A 190 23.45 6.65 2.16
N SER A 191 24.74 7.01 2.22
CA SER A 191 25.39 7.73 1.12
C SER A 191 25.48 6.87 -0.16
N PRO A 192 25.33 7.47 -1.35
CA PRO A 192 25.20 8.90 -1.62
C PRO A 192 23.76 9.46 -1.50
N GLY A 193 22.77 8.67 -1.10
CA GLY A 193 21.42 9.08 -0.63
C GLY A 193 20.32 8.03 -0.91
N GLY A 194 19.12 8.27 -0.38
CA GLY A 194 17.96 7.37 -0.39
C GLY A 194 17.83 6.58 0.92
N PHE A 195 16.61 6.52 1.48
CA PHE A 195 16.29 5.96 2.81
C PHE A 195 16.94 6.68 4.01
N ASP A 196 17.78 7.69 3.79
CA ASP A 196 18.33 8.55 4.84
C ASP A 196 17.26 9.39 5.55
N ASP A 197 16.23 9.79 4.80
CA ASP A 197 15.05 10.51 5.22
C ASP A 197 14.09 9.61 6.01
N ASN A 198 13.79 8.41 5.51
CA ASN A 198 13.07 7.38 6.28
C ASN A 198 13.74 7.11 7.63
N ASP A 199 15.07 6.98 7.61
CA ASP A 199 15.85 6.70 8.79
C ASP A 199 15.81 7.85 9.81
N LEU A 200 15.93 9.09 9.33
CA LEU A 200 15.84 10.27 10.16
C LEU A 200 14.46 10.37 10.83
N VAL A 201 13.38 10.13 10.07
CA VAL A 201 11.99 10.11 10.58
C VAL A 201 11.83 9.06 11.68
N LEU A 202 12.26 7.82 11.43
CA LEU A 202 12.16 6.76 12.45
C LEU A 202 12.99 7.05 13.70
N ARG A 203 14.22 7.57 13.55
CA ARG A 203 15.07 7.95 14.71
C ARG A 203 14.47 9.10 15.52
N ALA A 204 13.75 10.00 14.87
CA ALA A 204 13.03 11.08 15.55
C ALA A 204 11.84 10.54 16.34
N GLN A 205 11.06 9.64 15.74
CA GLN A 205 9.92 9.00 16.39
C GLN A 205 10.32 8.13 17.59
N GLU A 206 11.42 7.39 17.50
CA GLU A 206 11.97 6.65 18.66
C GLU A 206 12.29 7.55 19.85
N ARG A 207 12.54 8.85 19.62
CA ARG A 207 12.78 9.86 20.65
C ARG A 207 11.52 10.67 21.01
N GLY A 208 10.36 10.24 20.55
CA GLY A 208 9.07 10.87 20.84
C GLY A 208 8.79 12.15 20.06
N TRP A 209 9.47 12.37 18.93
CA TRP A 209 9.17 13.46 18.01
C TRP A 209 8.14 13.04 16.96
N ASP A 210 7.12 13.87 16.78
CA ASP A 210 6.14 13.69 15.74
C ASP A 210 6.62 14.24 14.40
N CYS A 211 6.21 13.57 13.34
CA CYS A 211 6.52 13.93 11.95
C CYS A 211 5.21 14.23 11.21
N VAL A 212 5.16 15.32 10.46
CA VAL A 212 3.91 15.84 9.88
C VAL A 212 4.08 16.22 8.41
N ILE A 213 3.09 15.87 7.60
CA ILE A 213 2.94 16.39 6.24
C ILE A 213 2.11 17.66 6.31
N ALA A 214 2.71 18.77 5.88
CA ALA A 214 2.03 20.04 5.71
C ALA A 214 1.24 20.01 4.39
N GLY A 215 0.05 19.40 4.42
CA GLY A 215 -0.79 19.22 3.22
C GLY A 215 -1.24 20.51 2.55
N ASP A 216 -1.14 21.67 3.21
CA ASP A 216 -1.43 22.99 2.64
C ASP A 216 -0.20 23.70 2.04
N VAL A 217 0.99 23.13 2.16
CA VAL A 217 2.23 23.69 1.60
C VAL A 217 2.64 22.90 0.37
N TYR A 218 2.49 23.51 -0.81
CA TYR A 218 2.94 22.92 -2.06
C TYR A 218 4.25 23.54 -2.52
N ILE A 219 5.24 22.71 -2.86
CA ILE A 219 6.44 23.10 -3.60
C ILE A 219 6.64 22.18 -4.82
N HIS A 220 7.42 22.60 -5.81
CA HIS A 220 7.65 21.79 -7.00
C HIS A 220 9.00 21.07 -6.92
N HIS A 221 9.03 19.78 -7.24
CA HIS A 221 10.21 18.93 -7.29
C HIS A 221 10.34 18.35 -8.71
N GLU A 222 11.47 18.60 -9.38
CA GLU A 222 11.73 18.12 -10.76
C GLU A 222 12.02 16.59 -10.83
N GLY A 223 11.79 15.87 -9.71
CA GLY A 223 11.62 14.41 -9.67
C GLY A 223 12.92 13.62 -9.57
N SER A 224 13.84 14.00 -8.67
CA SER A 224 15.15 13.36 -8.51
C SER A 224 16.04 13.44 -9.77
N ALA A 225 15.90 14.50 -10.55
CA ALA A 225 16.64 14.68 -11.80
C ALA A 225 18.16 14.74 -11.57
N THR A 226 18.62 15.31 -10.46
CA THR A 226 20.03 15.30 -10.05
C THR A 226 20.53 13.88 -9.75
N PHE A 227 19.76 13.08 -9.01
CA PHE A 227 20.10 11.69 -8.70
C PHE A 227 20.20 10.83 -9.96
N ARG A 228 19.26 11.01 -10.91
CA ARG A 228 19.25 10.31 -12.20
C ARG A 228 20.45 10.64 -13.08
N ALA A 229 21.02 11.85 -12.96
CA ALA A 229 22.15 12.30 -13.76
C ALA A 229 23.51 11.88 -13.17
N VAL A 230 23.62 11.78 -11.84
CA VAL A 230 24.90 11.60 -11.13
C VAL A 230 25.20 10.14 -10.78
N ALA A 231 24.17 9.34 -10.47
CA ALA A 231 24.34 7.94 -10.09
C ALA A 231 23.20 7.08 -10.68
N PRO A 232 23.17 6.88 -12.01
CA PRO A 232 22.12 6.11 -12.68
C PRO A 232 22.02 4.66 -12.17
N GLU A 233 23.12 4.07 -11.68
CA GLU A 233 23.19 2.75 -11.06
C GLU A 233 22.57 2.68 -9.66
N LEU A 234 22.35 3.82 -8.99
CA LEU A 234 21.63 3.93 -7.72
C LEU A 234 20.16 4.31 -7.92
N ARG A 235 19.67 4.24 -9.17
CA ARG A 235 18.23 4.36 -9.49
C ARG A 235 17.45 3.55 -8.46
N SER A 236 16.54 4.24 -7.75
CA SER A 236 15.59 3.78 -6.73
C SER A 236 16.06 3.66 -5.26
N GLY A 237 17.33 3.90 -4.93
CA GLY A 237 17.80 3.77 -3.54
C GLY A 237 17.75 2.34 -2.98
N MET A 238 17.58 1.31 -3.83
CA MET A 238 17.47 -0.11 -3.44
C MET A 238 18.67 -0.61 -2.62
N VAL A 239 19.89 -0.19 -2.95
CA VAL A 239 21.10 -0.51 -2.17
C VAL A 239 20.96 0.00 -0.73
N ASN A 240 20.41 1.19 -0.54
CA ASN A 240 20.22 1.78 0.79
C ASN A 240 18.95 1.27 1.48
N ARG A 241 17.95 0.83 0.72
CA ARG A 241 16.78 0.12 1.23
C ARG A 241 17.18 -1.13 2.00
N ALA A 242 18.09 -1.93 1.44
CA ALA A 242 18.66 -3.11 2.09
C ALA A 242 19.31 -2.77 3.45
N ARG A 243 20.19 -1.77 3.43
CA ARG A 243 20.89 -1.27 4.62
C ARG A 243 19.92 -0.72 5.66
N PHE A 244 18.82 -0.11 5.21
CA PHE A 244 17.80 0.46 6.07
C PHE A 244 17.09 -0.66 6.82
N TYR A 245 16.59 -1.67 6.11
CA TYR A 245 15.98 -2.83 6.72
C TYR A 245 16.92 -3.55 7.68
N GLU A 246 18.18 -3.76 7.29
CA GLU A 246 19.19 -4.39 8.14
C GLU A 246 19.44 -3.59 9.43
N LYS A 247 19.71 -2.27 9.32
CA LYS A 247 19.88 -1.36 10.45
C LYS A 247 18.72 -1.46 11.43
N TRP A 248 17.49 -1.42 10.92
CA TRP A 248 16.30 -1.39 11.77
C TRP A 248 15.87 -2.76 12.27
N ARG A 249 16.35 -3.84 11.65
CA ARG A 249 16.19 -5.22 12.13
C ARG A 249 17.12 -5.50 13.31
N GLU A 250 18.39 -5.16 13.22
CA GLU A 250 19.41 -5.41 14.26
C GLU A 250 19.10 -4.70 15.59
N ARG A 251 18.41 -3.56 15.53
CA ARG A 251 18.03 -2.79 16.73
C ARG A 251 16.85 -3.40 17.49
N ARG A 252 16.15 -4.38 16.92
CA ARG A 252 15.04 -5.06 17.60
C ARG A 252 15.57 -6.12 18.54
N ARG A 253 14.86 -6.33 19.65
CA ARG A 253 15.12 -7.49 20.51
C ARG A 253 15.01 -8.78 19.69
N PRO A 254 15.97 -9.71 19.82
CA PRO A 254 15.88 -11.00 19.15
C PRO A 254 14.55 -11.68 19.47
N GLU A 255 14.11 -11.65 20.73
CA GLU A 255 12.80 -12.13 21.16
C GLU A 255 11.96 -10.96 21.70
N PRO A 256 11.08 -10.36 20.88
CA PRO A 256 10.18 -9.32 21.34
C PRO A 256 9.13 -9.90 22.28
N ARG A 257 8.79 -9.15 23.33
CA ARG A 257 7.81 -9.54 24.35
C ARG A 257 6.42 -9.01 24.02
N LEU A 258 5.44 -9.90 24.02
CA LEU A 258 4.02 -9.60 23.81
C LEU A 258 3.25 -9.71 25.13
N ILE A 259 2.70 -8.59 25.60
CA ILE A 259 1.82 -8.58 26.77
C ILE A 259 0.38 -8.35 26.32
N ALA A 260 -0.52 -9.24 26.71
CA ALA A 260 -1.94 -9.07 26.45
C ALA A 260 -2.60 -8.27 27.58
N ALA A 261 -3.47 -7.31 27.22
CA ALA A 261 -4.13 -6.39 28.12
C ALA A 261 -5.64 -6.58 28.04
N TYR A 262 -6.24 -6.93 29.18
CA TYR A 262 -7.66 -7.22 29.31
C TYR A 262 -8.36 -6.18 30.17
N ARG A 263 -9.50 -5.68 29.68
CA ARG A 263 -10.50 -4.97 30.49
C ARG A 263 -11.70 -5.91 30.63
N VAL A 264 -12.05 -6.30 31.85
CA VAL A 264 -13.09 -7.31 32.10
C VAL A 264 -14.18 -6.79 33.04
N LYS A 265 -15.42 -7.14 32.72
CA LYS A 265 -16.58 -7.00 33.61
C LYS A 265 -17.58 -8.09 33.33
N ASN A 266 -17.82 -8.95 34.32
CA ASN A 266 -18.80 -10.05 34.24
C ASN A 266 -18.63 -10.93 32.98
N GLY A 267 -17.40 -11.40 32.75
CA GLY A 267 -17.00 -12.18 31.58
C GLY A 267 -16.93 -13.68 31.82
N GLU A 268 -17.46 -14.20 32.92
CA GLU A 268 -17.25 -15.60 33.37
C GLU A 268 -17.51 -16.64 32.27
N ALA A 269 -18.51 -16.42 31.42
CA ALA A 269 -18.91 -17.36 30.36
C ALA A 269 -17.86 -17.59 29.27
N THR A 270 -17.04 -16.59 28.94
CA THR A 270 -16.12 -16.63 27.78
C THR A 270 -14.65 -16.44 28.16
N LEU A 271 -14.40 -15.84 29.32
CA LEU A 271 -13.07 -15.37 29.72
C LEU A 271 -12.05 -16.50 29.81
N LYS A 272 -12.44 -17.68 30.30
CA LYS A 272 -11.52 -18.81 30.42
C LYS A 272 -10.96 -19.22 29.05
N GLU A 273 -11.83 -19.36 28.04
CA GLU A 273 -11.40 -19.72 26.67
C GLU A 273 -10.50 -18.64 26.07
N SER A 274 -10.83 -17.36 26.31
CA SER A 274 -10.03 -16.21 25.87
C SER A 274 -8.62 -16.19 26.49
N LEU A 275 -8.53 -16.37 27.81
CA LEU A 275 -7.26 -16.45 28.55
C LEU A 275 -6.42 -17.65 28.11
N ASP A 276 -7.03 -18.84 28.02
CA ASP A 276 -6.36 -20.08 27.60
C ASP A 276 -5.78 -19.93 26.18
N ALA A 277 -6.53 -19.33 25.25
CA ALA A 277 -6.06 -19.10 23.88
C ALA A 277 -4.91 -18.08 23.84
N THR A 278 -5.04 -16.99 24.59
CA THR A 278 -4.01 -15.94 24.63
C THR A 278 -2.71 -16.40 25.26
N ALA A 279 -2.79 -17.27 26.27
CA ALA A 279 -1.63 -17.87 26.92
C ALA A 279 -0.75 -18.73 25.98
N ARG A 280 -1.29 -19.19 24.84
CA ARG A 280 -0.53 -19.96 23.85
C ARG A 280 0.54 -19.13 23.15
N PHE A 281 0.38 -17.81 23.09
CA PHE A 281 1.26 -16.93 22.30
C PHE A 281 1.78 -15.70 23.05
N ALA A 282 1.06 -15.19 24.06
CA ALA A 282 1.50 -14.04 24.84
C ALA A 282 2.56 -14.45 25.90
N ASP A 283 3.44 -13.53 26.26
CA ASP A 283 4.44 -13.71 27.32
C ASP A 283 3.90 -13.39 28.71
N GLY A 284 2.74 -12.75 28.77
CA GLY A 284 2.01 -12.49 30.00
C GLY A 284 0.69 -11.78 29.71
N ILE A 285 -0.25 -11.91 30.65
CA ILE A 285 -1.56 -11.27 30.61
C ILE A 285 -1.68 -10.32 31.79
N VAL A 286 -2.09 -9.08 31.52
CA VAL A 286 -2.50 -8.12 32.55
C VAL A 286 -4.00 -7.89 32.45
N VAL A 287 -4.67 -7.85 33.59
CA VAL A 287 -6.12 -7.73 33.67
C VAL A 287 -6.50 -6.56 34.57
N LEU A 288 -7.37 -5.70 34.05
CA LEU A 288 -8.15 -4.73 34.83
C LEU A 288 -9.60 -5.20 34.90
N ASP A 289 -10.07 -5.48 36.11
CA ASP A 289 -11.44 -5.82 36.40
C ASP A 289 -12.21 -4.56 36.84
N ASP A 290 -13.15 -4.11 36.01
CA ASP A 290 -13.93 -2.88 36.24
C ASP A 290 -15.24 -3.13 37.03
N GLY A 291 -15.15 -3.96 38.06
CA GLY A 291 -16.21 -4.20 39.04
C GLY A 291 -17.08 -5.40 38.70
N SER A 292 -16.45 -6.55 38.42
CA SER A 292 -17.16 -7.83 38.24
C SER A 292 -17.80 -8.32 39.54
N THR A 293 -18.95 -8.97 39.40
CA THR A 293 -19.80 -9.51 40.47
C THR A 293 -20.06 -11.02 40.30
N ASP A 294 -19.46 -11.65 39.30
CA ASP A 294 -19.55 -13.08 38.97
C ASP A 294 -18.19 -13.78 39.20
N GLY A 295 -18.00 -14.99 38.66
CA GLY A 295 -16.75 -15.76 38.79
C GLY A 295 -15.54 -15.18 38.04
N THR A 296 -15.67 -14.05 37.34
CA THR A 296 -14.58 -13.41 36.56
C THR A 296 -13.30 -13.23 37.36
N ARG A 297 -13.41 -12.70 38.59
CA ARG A 297 -12.25 -12.45 39.46
C ARG A 297 -11.48 -13.73 39.75
N ALA A 298 -12.18 -14.80 40.12
CA ALA A 298 -11.57 -16.07 40.46
C ALA A 298 -10.84 -16.68 39.24
N LEU A 299 -11.44 -16.58 38.04
CA LEU A 299 -10.80 -17.02 36.80
C LEU A 299 -9.49 -16.27 36.54
N CYS A 300 -9.47 -14.96 36.72
CA CYS A 300 -8.27 -14.15 36.52
C CYS A 300 -7.17 -14.46 37.54
N GLU A 301 -7.50 -14.49 38.84
CA GLU A 301 -6.53 -14.74 39.92
C GLU A 301 -5.91 -16.14 39.86
N GLN A 302 -6.63 -17.13 39.33
CA GLN A 302 -6.16 -18.52 39.24
C GLN A 302 -5.43 -18.86 37.94
N HIS A 303 -5.57 -18.03 36.90
CA HIS A 303 -5.02 -18.37 35.58
C HIS A 303 -3.51 -18.12 35.53
N PRO A 304 -2.66 -19.12 35.20
CA PRO A 304 -1.21 -19.03 35.35
C PRO A 304 -0.54 -17.99 34.43
N ALA A 305 -1.17 -17.65 33.30
CA ALA A 305 -0.65 -16.61 32.40
C ALA A 305 -0.99 -15.18 32.86
N VAL A 306 -1.88 -15.00 33.84
CA VAL A 306 -2.21 -13.68 34.39
C VAL A 306 -1.10 -13.26 35.34
N VAL A 307 -0.22 -12.39 34.84
CA VAL A 307 0.94 -11.89 35.58
C VAL A 307 0.61 -10.63 36.39
N HIS A 308 -0.55 -10.04 36.15
CA HIS A 308 -1.08 -8.92 36.92
C HIS A 308 -2.59 -8.88 36.85
N TYR A 309 -3.22 -8.68 38.01
CA TYR A 309 -4.65 -8.46 38.14
C TYR A 309 -4.85 -7.24 39.03
N GLU A 310 -5.71 -6.32 38.60
CA GLU A 310 -6.15 -5.18 39.38
C GLU A 310 -7.68 -5.11 39.34
N TYR A 311 -8.29 -4.82 40.50
CA TYR A 311 -9.73 -4.62 40.64
C TYR A 311 -10.01 -3.15 40.96
N GLN A 312 -10.99 -2.58 40.26
CA GLN A 312 -11.51 -1.25 40.58
C GLN A 312 -13.03 -1.20 40.40
N ASP A 313 -13.70 -0.46 41.28
CA ASP A 313 -15.13 -0.16 41.18
C ASP A 313 -15.31 1.35 41.02
N LEU A 314 -15.06 1.83 39.80
CA LEU A 314 -15.18 3.22 39.43
C LEU A 314 -16.33 3.40 38.44
N PRO A 315 -16.94 4.60 38.35
CA PRO A 315 -17.91 4.90 37.29
C PRO A 315 -17.36 4.54 35.91
N PHE A 316 -18.24 4.02 35.05
CA PHE A 316 -17.87 3.53 33.72
C PHE A 316 -17.10 4.60 32.93
N ASN A 317 -15.90 4.24 32.47
CA ASN A 317 -15.14 5.03 31.52
C ASN A 317 -14.18 4.12 30.76
N GLU A 318 -14.62 3.62 29.61
CA GLU A 318 -13.85 2.64 28.83
C GLU A 318 -12.47 3.20 28.42
N ARG A 319 -12.38 4.46 27.98
CA ARG A 319 -11.10 5.10 27.64
C ARG A 319 -10.12 5.14 28.82
N ARG A 320 -10.58 5.51 30.02
CA ARG A 320 -9.73 5.51 31.24
C ARG A 320 -9.22 4.11 31.52
N ASP A 321 -10.13 3.14 31.55
CA ASP A 321 -9.84 1.76 31.92
C ASP A 321 -8.88 1.10 30.93
N ARG A 322 -9.11 1.30 29.62
CA ARG A 322 -8.20 0.84 28.57
C ARG A 322 -6.83 1.48 28.71
N ASN A 323 -6.73 2.81 28.87
CA ASN A 323 -5.44 3.45 29.08
C ASN A 323 -4.70 2.93 30.32
N HIS A 324 -5.43 2.63 31.41
CA HIS A 324 -4.84 2.06 32.62
C HIS A 324 -4.27 0.67 32.37
N VAL A 325 -5.04 -0.25 31.78
CA VAL A 325 -4.55 -1.62 31.51
C VAL A 325 -3.44 -1.67 30.45
N LEU A 326 -3.47 -0.78 29.46
CA LEU A 326 -2.37 -0.64 28.51
C LEU A 326 -1.09 -0.11 29.19
N ALA A 327 -1.21 0.82 30.15
CA ALA A 327 -0.07 1.29 30.94
C ALA A 327 0.48 0.17 31.85
N MET A 328 -0.39 -0.66 32.44
CA MET A 328 0.03 -1.86 33.18
C MET A 328 0.81 -2.82 32.30
N ALA A 329 0.37 -3.03 31.05
CA ALA A 329 1.07 -3.89 30.09
C ALA A 329 2.44 -3.31 29.69
N ALA A 330 2.50 -2.00 29.39
CA ALA A 330 3.74 -1.31 29.04
C ALA A 330 4.78 -1.35 30.18
N ALA A 331 4.33 -1.26 31.44
CA ALA A 331 5.19 -1.36 32.62
C ALA A 331 5.83 -2.76 32.82
N ARG A 332 5.43 -3.77 32.03
CA ARG A 332 5.98 -5.13 32.06
C ARG A 332 7.04 -5.39 31.02
N ASP A 333 7.69 -4.34 30.53
CA ASP A 333 8.78 -4.44 29.54
C ASP A 333 8.27 -5.12 28.24
N ALA A 334 7.07 -4.71 27.83
CA ALA A 334 6.42 -5.15 26.60
C ALA A 334 7.03 -4.43 25.39
N ASP A 335 7.39 -5.17 24.34
CA ASP A 335 7.72 -4.60 23.03
C ASP A 335 6.44 -4.40 22.20
N TRP A 336 5.46 -5.28 22.41
CA TRP A 336 4.14 -5.24 21.79
C TRP A 336 3.06 -5.47 22.84
N ILE A 337 1.94 -4.78 22.67
CA ILE A 337 0.73 -4.99 23.47
C ILE A 337 -0.38 -5.48 22.56
N LEU A 338 -1.11 -6.50 23.00
CA LEU A 338 -2.37 -6.95 22.42
C LEU A 338 -3.52 -6.55 23.35
N SER A 339 -4.39 -5.64 22.93
CA SER A 339 -5.67 -5.40 23.62
C SER A 339 -6.61 -6.58 23.32
N VAL A 340 -7.23 -7.16 24.34
CA VAL A 340 -8.16 -8.29 24.19
C VAL A 340 -9.43 -8.02 25.00
N ASP A 341 -10.58 -8.17 24.37
CA ASP A 341 -11.86 -8.17 25.09
C ASP A 341 -12.17 -9.60 25.62
N ALA A 342 -12.88 -9.70 26.76
CA ALA A 342 -13.13 -10.98 27.45
C ALA A 342 -13.89 -12.04 26.63
N ASP A 343 -14.51 -11.64 25.53
CA ASP A 343 -15.27 -12.47 24.60
C ASP A 343 -14.56 -12.67 23.24
N GLU A 344 -13.28 -12.33 23.15
CA GLU A 344 -12.43 -12.52 21.97
C GLU A 344 -11.47 -13.70 22.14
N VAL A 345 -11.43 -14.60 21.17
CA VAL A 345 -10.50 -15.74 21.11
C VAL A 345 -9.69 -15.65 19.82
N PHE A 346 -8.40 -15.34 19.95
CA PHE A 346 -7.47 -15.21 18.83
C PHE A 346 -6.96 -16.58 18.38
N GLU A 347 -7.13 -16.91 17.11
CA GLU A 347 -6.60 -18.13 16.51
C GLU A 347 -5.16 -17.90 16.03
N MET A 348 -4.24 -17.84 17.00
CA MET A 348 -2.84 -17.56 16.77
C MET A 348 -1.98 -18.42 17.70
N ASP A 349 -0.78 -18.78 17.24
CA ASP A 349 0.23 -19.44 18.06
C ASP A 349 1.46 -18.54 18.29
N ARG A 350 2.39 -19.01 19.12
CA ARG A 350 3.62 -18.27 19.46
C ARG A 350 4.54 -18.05 18.25
N ALA A 351 4.57 -18.99 17.30
CA ALA A 351 5.43 -18.87 16.11
C ALA A 351 4.92 -17.74 15.20
N ARG A 352 3.61 -17.72 14.94
CA ARG A 352 2.94 -16.69 14.16
C ARG A 352 3.00 -15.32 14.84
N ALA A 353 2.77 -15.24 16.15
CA ALA A 353 2.94 -13.99 16.90
C ALA A 353 4.37 -13.42 16.78
N ARG A 354 5.39 -14.28 16.88
CA ARG A 354 6.80 -13.88 16.72
C ARG A 354 7.11 -13.43 15.29
N GLN A 355 6.58 -14.10 14.27
CA GLN A 355 6.70 -13.66 12.87
C GLN A 355 6.14 -12.25 12.68
N LEU A 356 4.93 -12.01 13.19
CA LEU A 356 4.25 -10.72 13.10
C LEU A 356 4.97 -9.58 13.84
N MET A 357 5.65 -9.86 14.96
CA MET A 357 6.48 -8.86 15.65
C MET A 357 7.82 -8.57 14.95
N ARG A 358 8.21 -9.44 14.00
CA ARG A 358 9.48 -9.39 13.26
C ARG A 358 9.32 -8.97 11.81
N LEU A 359 8.15 -8.48 11.41
CA LEU A 359 7.90 -7.96 10.06
C LEU A 359 9.03 -7.06 9.58
N THR A 360 9.38 -7.22 8.31
CA THR A 360 10.56 -6.61 7.70
C THR A 360 10.41 -5.08 7.73
N ASP A 361 9.23 -4.56 7.37
CA ASP A 361 8.85 -3.14 7.43
C ASP A 361 8.97 -2.52 8.84
N PRO A 362 9.94 -1.62 9.10
CA PRO A 362 10.07 -0.94 10.37
C PRO A 362 9.01 0.14 10.61
N HIS A 363 8.28 0.56 9.57
CA HIS A 363 7.18 1.51 9.69
C HIS A 363 5.91 0.83 10.21
N VAL A 364 5.80 -0.50 10.13
CA VAL A 364 4.67 -1.23 10.68
C VAL A 364 4.76 -1.26 12.21
N LYS A 365 3.83 -0.55 12.84
CA LYS A 365 3.68 -0.44 14.29
C LYS A 365 2.39 -1.08 14.80
N VAL A 366 1.45 -1.40 13.91
CA VAL A 366 0.09 -1.81 14.26
C VAL A 366 -0.36 -2.98 13.41
N LEU A 367 -1.03 -3.94 14.04
CA LEU A 367 -1.62 -5.10 13.39
C LEU A 367 -3.13 -5.19 13.64
N GLY A 368 -3.83 -5.42 12.54
CA GLY A 368 -5.26 -5.61 12.47
C GLY A 368 -5.66 -7.07 12.31
N PHE A 369 -6.86 -7.39 12.82
CA PHE A 369 -7.40 -8.74 12.89
C PHE A 369 -8.82 -8.78 12.31
N HIS A 370 -9.38 -9.99 12.15
CA HIS A 370 -10.69 -10.18 11.55
C HIS A 370 -11.64 -10.95 12.46
N TRP A 371 -12.79 -10.35 12.77
CA TRP A 371 -13.76 -10.94 13.70
C TRP A 371 -14.79 -11.82 13.00
N TYR A 372 -15.12 -12.90 13.69
CA TYR A 372 -16.21 -13.82 13.38
C TYR A 372 -17.17 -13.79 14.57
N THR A 373 -18.24 -13.02 14.43
CA THR A 373 -19.25 -12.87 15.49
C THR A 373 -20.26 -14.00 15.39
N PHE A 374 -20.18 -14.92 16.35
CA PHE A 374 -21.07 -16.07 16.40
C PHE A 374 -22.46 -15.64 16.82
N TRP A 375 -23.46 -16.30 16.23
CA TRP A 375 -24.87 -15.95 16.41
C TRP A 375 -25.67 -17.06 17.10
N GLU A 376 -24.99 -18.14 17.50
CA GLU A 376 -25.50 -19.33 18.19
C GLU A 376 -24.44 -19.91 19.14
N PRO A 377 -24.84 -20.59 20.25
CA PRO A 377 -23.93 -21.09 21.28
C PRO A 377 -22.93 -22.15 20.81
N GLU A 378 -23.26 -22.92 19.77
CA GLU A 378 -22.40 -23.97 19.21
C GLU A 378 -21.21 -23.40 18.44
N HIS A 379 -21.22 -22.08 18.18
CA HIS A 379 -20.20 -21.34 17.43
C HIS A 379 -19.89 -21.98 16.06
N THR A 380 -20.91 -22.49 15.37
CA THR A 380 -20.74 -23.03 14.00
C THR A 380 -21.12 -22.03 12.93
N TRP A 381 -22.01 -21.09 13.25
CA TRP A 381 -22.44 -20.03 12.33
C TRP A 381 -22.10 -18.63 12.86
N PHE A 382 -21.51 -17.82 11.99
CA PHE A 382 -21.21 -16.41 12.26
C PHE A 382 -22.02 -15.49 11.33
N ARG A 383 -22.21 -14.25 11.78
CA ARG A 383 -22.94 -13.25 11.03
C ARG A 383 -22.10 -12.62 9.92
N ALA A 384 -22.56 -12.76 8.68
CA ALA A 384 -21.85 -12.37 7.46
C ALA A 384 -22.40 -11.10 6.79
N ASP A 385 -23.49 -10.52 7.29
CA ASP A 385 -24.06 -9.25 6.84
C ASP A 385 -23.67 -8.06 7.74
N GLY A 386 -23.92 -6.85 7.23
CA GLY A 386 -23.81 -5.62 8.00
C GLY A 386 -22.41 -5.35 8.56
N ILE A 387 -22.37 -4.73 9.75
CA ILE A 387 -21.12 -4.40 10.44
C ILE A 387 -20.35 -5.65 10.87
N PHE A 388 -21.04 -6.68 11.38
CA PHE A 388 -20.41 -7.92 11.84
C PHE A 388 -19.74 -8.69 10.69
N GLY A 389 -20.39 -8.74 9.53
CA GLY A 389 -19.85 -9.34 8.32
C GLY A 389 -18.69 -8.58 7.69
N ARG A 390 -18.31 -7.41 8.23
CA ARG A 390 -17.16 -6.60 7.78
C ARG A 390 -16.18 -6.29 8.92
N MET A 391 -16.45 -6.78 10.12
CA MET A 391 -15.76 -6.34 11.32
C MET A 391 -14.28 -6.73 11.29
N SER A 392 -13.45 -5.70 11.42
CA SER A 392 -11.98 -5.73 11.42
C SER A 392 -11.50 -4.49 12.15
N GLY A 393 -10.27 -4.51 12.62
CA GLY A 393 -9.77 -3.49 13.52
C GLY A 393 -8.45 -3.86 14.15
N TYR A 394 -7.80 -2.85 14.69
CA TYR A 394 -6.47 -2.97 15.27
C TYR A 394 -6.55 -3.39 16.74
N ARG A 395 -5.67 -4.32 17.13
CA ARG A 395 -5.59 -4.86 18.50
C ARG A 395 -4.17 -4.96 19.02
N MET A 396 -3.20 -5.17 18.14
CA MET A 396 -1.81 -5.37 18.51
C MET A 396 -0.96 -4.22 18.00
N TYR A 397 -0.13 -3.65 18.88
CA TYR A 397 0.69 -2.50 18.53
C TYR A 397 2.04 -2.51 19.25
N ARG A 398 3.04 -1.87 18.65
CA ARG A 398 4.38 -1.69 19.23
C ARG A 398 4.35 -0.61 20.29
N VAL A 399 4.93 -0.89 21.45
CA VAL A 399 5.00 0.03 22.58
C VAL A 399 6.00 1.14 22.31
N GLU A 400 5.55 2.39 22.41
CA GLU A 400 6.37 3.59 22.29
C GLU A 400 5.98 4.63 23.37
N PRO A 401 6.89 5.52 23.78
CA PRO A 401 6.64 6.45 24.88
C PRO A 401 5.38 7.33 24.69
N GLY A 402 4.59 7.42 25.76
CA GLY A 402 3.42 8.29 25.90
C GLY A 402 2.24 8.01 24.95
N GLN A 403 2.24 6.83 24.31
CA GLN A 403 1.07 6.32 23.61
C GLN A 403 -0.13 6.21 24.55
N ARG A 404 -1.30 6.67 24.09
CA ARG A 404 -2.57 6.56 24.81
C ARG A 404 -3.74 6.67 23.85
N ILE A 405 -4.88 6.11 24.25
CA ILE A 405 -6.16 6.28 23.57
C ILE A 405 -6.72 7.66 23.93
N VAL A 406 -6.96 8.49 22.90
CA VAL A 406 -7.52 9.84 23.06
C VAL A 406 -8.95 9.97 22.53
N LEU A 407 -9.35 9.10 21.60
CA LEU A 407 -10.68 9.09 21.00
C LEU A 407 -11.76 8.63 21.99
N GLY A 408 -13.02 8.84 21.60
CA GLY A 408 -14.20 8.39 22.34
C GLY A 408 -15.11 9.54 22.75
N THR A 409 -16.28 9.18 23.25
CA THR A 409 -17.26 10.09 23.82
C THR A 409 -16.75 10.71 25.14
N GLU A 410 -17.50 11.66 25.70
CA GLU A 410 -17.14 12.29 26.98
C GLU A 410 -17.03 11.28 28.14
N ASN A 411 -17.89 10.27 28.15
CA ASN A 411 -17.83 9.15 29.09
C ASN A 411 -16.86 8.03 28.67
N GLY A 412 -16.06 8.24 27.61
CA GLY A 412 -14.98 7.34 27.19
C GLY A 412 -15.39 6.12 26.37
N LEU A 413 -16.66 6.01 25.96
CA LEU A 413 -17.14 4.96 25.05
C LEU A 413 -16.66 5.21 23.62
N HIS A 414 -16.64 4.16 22.77
CA HIS A 414 -16.21 4.24 21.35
C HIS A 414 -14.80 4.79 21.17
N CYS A 415 -13.92 4.51 22.14
CA CYS A 415 -12.56 5.03 22.15
C CYS A 415 -11.57 4.20 21.30
N GLY A 416 -11.99 3.01 20.86
CA GLY A 416 -11.11 2.06 20.18
C GLY A 416 -10.33 1.19 21.17
N ASN A 417 -9.46 0.33 20.64
CA ASN A 417 -8.73 -0.68 21.43
C ASN A 417 -7.24 -0.40 21.57
N ILE A 418 -6.71 0.51 20.75
CA ILE A 418 -5.28 0.83 20.70
C ILE A 418 -5.08 2.34 20.62
N PRO A 419 -3.88 2.84 20.97
CA PRO A 419 -3.49 4.23 20.71
C PRO A 419 -3.64 4.60 19.23
N GLN A 420 -3.70 5.90 18.93
CA GLN A 420 -3.71 6.38 17.55
C GLN A 420 -2.32 6.27 16.92
N PHE A 421 -2.28 5.85 15.66
CA PHE A 421 -1.08 5.81 14.84
C PHE A 421 -1.35 6.51 13.50
N PRO A 422 -0.37 7.24 12.95
CA PRO A 422 -0.42 7.75 11.59
C PRO A 422 -0.73 6.68 10.53
N ASP A 423 -1.26 7.14 9.40
CA ASP A 423 -1.52 6.29 8.24
C ASP A 423 -0.25 5.60 7.74
N GLY A 424 -0.40 4.39 7.22
CA GLY A 424 0.71 3.56 6.72
C GLY A 424 1.43 2.73 7.77
N ALA A 425 1.24 2.97 9.09
CA ALA A 425 1.83 2.13 10.15
C ALA A 425 1.08 0.82 10.43
N ALA A 426 -0.10 0.64 9.86
CA ALA A 426 -0.94 -0.52 10.13
C ALA A 426 -0.91 -1.52 8.98
N ARG A 427 -0.96 -2.82 9.31
CA ARG A 427 -1.21 -3.91 8.38
C ARG A 427 -2.29 -4.83 8.92
N TYR A 428 -3.12 -5.38 8.03
CA TYR A 428 -4.07 -6.42 8.41
C TYR A 428 -3.42 -7.80 8.28
N THR A 429 -3.72 -8.67 9.23
CA THR A 429 -3.29 -10.06 9.26
C THR A 429 -4.42 -10.97 8.82
N ASN A 430 -4.13 -12.19 8.38
CA ASN A 430 -5.16 -13.20 8.17
C ASN A 430 -5.71 -13.83 9.46
N ILE A 431 -5.25 -13.39 10.64
CA ILE A 431 -5.60 -14.00 11.93
C ILE A 431 -7.07 -13.76 12.25
N ARG A 432 -7.74 -14.85 12.64
CA ARG A 432 -9.16 -14.86 12.98
C ARG A 432 -9.35 -14.62 14.47
N VAL A 433 -10.36 -13.83 14.79
CA VAL A 433 -10.82 -13.58 16.15
C VAL A 433 -12.24 -14.12 16.26
N ARG A 434 -12.42 -15.20 17.01
CA ARG A 434 -13.74 -15.71 17.38
C ARG A 434 -14.33 -14.77 18.42
N HIS A 435 -15.55 -14.29 18.16
CA HIS A 435 -16.20 -13.30 19.00
C HIS A 435 -17.49 -13.88 19.57
N LEU A 436 -17.41 -14.22 20.85
CA LEU A 436 -18.34 -15.15 21.49
C LEU A 436 -19.52 -14.44 22.17
N GLY A 437 -19.40 -13.16 22.52
CA GLY A 437 -20.39 -12.47 23.35
C GLY A 437 -21.69 -12.03 22.67
N TYR A 438 -22.08 -12.67 21.56
CA TYR A 438 -23.28 -12.38 20.77
C TYR A 438 -24.07 -13.63 20.38
N ASP A 439 -23.64 -14.79 20.86
CA ASP A 439 -24.16 -16.10 20.48
C ASP A 439 -25.61 -16.35 20.93
N THR A 440 -26.06 -15.74 22.04
CA THR A 440 -27.46 -15.82 22.49
C THR A 440 -28.23 -14.51 22.35
N GLU A 441 -29.53 -14.61 22.09
CA GLU A 441 -30.41 -13.45 22.04
C GLU A 441 -30.45 -12.68 23.37
N ALA A 442 -30.40 -13.40 24.50
CA ALA A 442 -30.36 -12.78 25.83
C ALA A 442 -29.13 -11.87 26.00
N LEU A 443 -27.94 -12.34 25.62
CA LEU A 443 -26.71 -11.53 25.65
C LEU A 443 -26.81 -10.32 24.72
N ARG A 444 -27.32 -10.51 23.49
CA ARG A 444 -27.51 -9.41 22.54
C ARG A 444 -28.47 -8.33 23.07
N ARG A 445 -29.58 -8.73 23.70
CA ARG A 445 -30.53 -7.81 24.33
C ARG A 445 -29.94 -7.10 25.55
N ALA A 446 -29.16 -7.80 26.37
CA ALA A 446 -28.45 -7.21 27.51
C ALA A 446 -27.41 -6.17 27.05
N LYS A 447 -26.61 -6.47 26.00
CA LYS A 447 -25.68 -5.52 25.39
C LYS A 447 -26.41 -4.30 24.82
N LEU A 448 -27.53 -4.49 24.12
CA LEU A 448 -28.36 -3.38 23.62
C LEU A 448 -28.87 -2.48 24.75
N ALA A 449 -29.41 -3.06 25.82
CA ALA A 449 -29.89 -2.30 26.98
C ALA A 449 -28.75 -1.49 27.62
N ARG A 450 -27.57 -2.10 27.77
CA ARG A 450 -26.37 -1.43 28.30
C ARG A 450 -25.94 -0.27 27.42
N TYR A 451 -25.84 -0.46 26.10
CA TYR A 451 -25.43 0.61 25.19
C TYR A 451 -26.44 1.77 25.18
N ARG A 452 -27.75 1.50 25.21
CA ARG A 452 -28.77 2.55 25.29
C ARG A 452 -28.71 3.35 26.60
N GLN A 453 -28.27 2.73 27.69
CA GLN A 453 -28.06 3.41 28.96
C GLN A 453 -26.79 4.27 28.95
N LEU A 454 -25.69 3.76 28.38
CA LEU A 454 -24.39 4.43 28.35
C LEU A 454 -24.28 5.50 27.25
N ASP A 455 -25.01 5.32 26.15
CA ASP A 455 -25.01 6.21 24.99
C ASP A 455 -26.46 6.47 24.54
N PRO A 456 -27.20 7.31 25.28
CA PRO A 456 -28.61 7.59 24.99
C PRO A 456 -28.81 8.39 23.70
N THR A 457 -27.77 9.06 23.22
CA THR A 457 -27.78 9.87 21.98
C THR A 457 -26.59 9.48 21.11
N PRO A 458 -26.62 8.29 20.50
CA PRO A 458 -25.46 7.76 19.79
C PRO A 458 -25.13 8.62 18.58
N ARG A 459 -23.87 9.08 18.53
CA ARG A 459 -23.38 9.88 17.40
C ARG A 459 -23.15 8.97 16.22
N ALA A 460 -23.87 9.19 15.13
CA ALA A 460 -23.81 8.39 13.91
C ALA A 460 -22.37 8.17 13.38
N GLU A 461 -21.50 9.17 13.57
CA GLU A 461 -20.07 9.13 13.22
C GLU A 461 -19.27 8.08 14.01
N LEU A 462 -19.65 7.78 15.24
CA LEU A 462 -18.95 6.81 16.11
C LEU A 462 -19.54 5.40 16.01
N VAL A 463 -20.85 5.29 15.74
CA VAL A 463 -21.59 4.01 15.79
C VAL A 463 -22.07 3.50 14.43
N GLY A 464 -21.87 4.26 13.35
CA GLY A 464 -22.18 3.85 11.97
C GLY A 464 -23.67 3.88 11.62
N ASN A 465 -24.34 5.04 11.79
CA ASN A 465 -25.76 5.26 11.44
C ASN A 465 -26.75 4.27 12.08
N SER A 466 -26.45 3.70 13.26
CA SER A 466 -27.32 2.73 13.95
C SER A 466 -27.55 3.10 15.40
N ASP A 467 -28.78 2.94 15.89
CA ASP A 467 -29.19 3.03 17.30
C ASP A 467 -28.89 1.73 18.08
N TYR A 468 -27.88 0.98 17.65
CA TYR A 468 -27.57 -0.40 18.06
C TYR A 468 -28.64 -1.46 17.72
N SER A 469 -29.69 -1.12 16.96
CA SER A 469 -30.70 -2.10 16.52
C SER A 469 -30.11 -3.32 15.78
N HIS A 470 -28.94 -3.16 15.15
CA HIS A 470 -28.23 -4.26 14.51
C HIS A 470 -27.90 -5.41 15.48
N LEU A 471 -27.81 -5.16 16.79
CA LEU A 471 -27.60 -6.19 17.81
C LEU A 471 -28.75 -7.20 17.90
N VAL A 472 -29.96 -6.81 17.55
CA VAL A 472 -31.17 -7.62 17.72
C VAL A 472 -31.98 -7.76 16.42
N SER A 473 -31.30 -7.61 15.27
CA SER A 473 -31.92 -7.77 13.96
C SER A 473 -32.59 -9.14 13.83
N GLY A 474 -33.87 -9.15 13.42
CA GLY A 474 -34.65 -10.37 13.20
C GLY A 474 -34.30 -11.10 11.89
N THR A 475 -33.67 -10.40 10.94
CA THR A 475 -33.17 -10.98 9.69
C THR A 475 -31.65 -10.79 9.64
N VAL A 476 -30.91 -11.90 9.50
CA VAL A 476 -29.45 -11.91 9.43
C VAL A 476 -28.99 -12.90 8.37
N THR A 477 -27.81 -12.69 7.80
CA THR A 477 -27.18 -13.66 6.92
C THR A 477 -26.09 -14.38 7.70
N LEU A 478 -26.25 -15.69 7.87
CA LEU A 478 -25.26 -16.53 8.55
C LEU A 478 -24.37 -17.24 7.53
N ARG A 479 -23.11 -17.46 7.90
CA ARG A 479 -22.16 -18.32 7.19
C ARG A 479 -21.51 -19.29 8.15
N ARG A 480 -21.18 -20.47 7.64
CA ARG A 480 -20.54 -21.52 8.42
C ARG A 480 -19.09 -21.13 8.69
N TYR A 481 -18.64 -21.37 9.92
CA TYR A 481 -17.25 -21.19 10.31
C TYR A 481 -16.43 -22.41 9.90
N ALA A 482 -15.47 -22.21 9.01
CA ALA A 482 -14.55 -23.25 8.54
C ALA A 482 -13.26 -23.29 9.38
N PRO A 483 -12.44 -24.35 9.29
CA PRO A 483 -11.12 -24.38 9.92
C PRO A 483 -10.13 -23.33 9.35
N ALA A 484 -9.11 -23.00 10.13
CA ALA A 484 -8.08 -22.03 9.74
C ALA A 484 -7.09 -22.70 8.77
N ASP A 485 -7.38 -22.60 7.48
CA ASP A 485 -6.66 -23.35 6.45
C ASP A 485 -5.42 -22.64 5.87
N GLY A 486 -5.02 -21.47 6.38
CA GLY A 486 -3.83 -20.72 5.94
C GLY A 486 -3.76 -20.33 4.44
N VAL A 487 -2.77 -19.52 4.04
CA VAL A 487 -2.56 -19.11 2.64
C VAL A 487 -1.09 -18.95 2.28
N SER A 488 -0.72 -19.47 1.11
CA SER A 488 0.60 -19.31 0.48
C SER A 488 0.51 -18.24 -0.61
N LEU A 489 1.38 -17.24 -0.58
CA LEU A 489 1.60 -16.34 -1.71
C LEU A 489 2.56 -17.00 -2.70
N CYS A 490 2.15 -17.19 -3.94
CA CYS A 490 3.02 -17.70 -5.01
C CYS A 490 3.28 -16.60 -6.04
N ILE A 491 4.53 -16.20 -6.19
CA ILE A 491 4.95 -15.21 -7.19
C ILE A 491 6.07 -15.74 -8.08
N ILE A 492 6.13 -15.21 -9.30
CA ILE A 492 7.28 -15.35 -10.19
C ILE A 492 7.93 -13.97 -10.35
N THR A 493 9.26 -13.92 -10.41
CA THR A 493 10.00 -12.65 -10.51
C THR A 493 10.99 -12.68 -11.66
N ARG A 494 11.20 -11.50 -12.27
CA ARG A 494 12.31 -11.26 -13.20
C ARG A 494 12.60 -9.77 -13.27
N ASP A 495 13.72 -9.37 -12.72
CA ASP A 495 14.19 -7.98 -12.71
C ASP A 495 13.13 -7.00 -12.12
N GLU A 496 12.61 -7.33 -10.93
CA GLU A 496 11.53 -6.60 -10.24
C GLU A 496 12.05 -5.87 -8.97
N GLU A 497 13.33 -5.53 -8.91
CA GLU A 497 13.97 -4.95 -7.71
C GLU A 497 13.24 -3.69 -7.22
N GLU A 498 12.74 -2.86 -8.14
CA GLU A 498 12.06 -1.60 -7.81
C GLU A 498 10.76 -1.80 -7.02
N ARG A 499 10.01 -2.87 -7.32
CA ARG A 499 8.63 -3.07 -6.84
C ARG A 499 8.50 -4.16 -5.78
N LEU A 500 9.33 -5.20 -5.87
CA LEU A 500 9.14 -6.45 -5.13
C LEU A 500 9.07 -6.25 -3.61
N GLU A 501 9.92 -5.40 -3.04
CA GLU A 501 9.97 -5.21 -1.58
C GLU A 501 8.70 -4.53 -1.04
N GLY A 502 8.17 -3.53 -1.74
CA GLY A 502 6.92 -2.87 -1.37
C GLY A 502 5.71 -3.80 -1.51
N PHE A 503 5.70 -4.59 -2.58
CA PHE A 503 4.71 -5.64 -2.83
C PHE A 503 4.71 -6.67 -1.68
N LEU A 504 5.87 -7.24 -1.35
CA LEU A 504 6.00 -8.25 -0.30
C LEU A 504 5.70 -7.67 1.10
N ALA A 505 6.19 -6.47 1.43
CA ALA A 505 5.93 -5.81 2.71
C ALA A 505 4.44 -5.51 2.96
N THR A 506 3.65 -5.35 1.90
CA THR A 506 2.20 -5.17 2.01
C THR A 506 1.49 -6.46 2.39
N LEU A 507 1.96 -7.60 1.88
CA LEU A 507 1.31 -8.91 2.05
C LEU A 507 1.92 -9.75 3.18
N GLU A 508 3.13 -9.45 3.65
CA GLU A 508 3.90 -10.23 4.64
C GLU A 508 3.10 -10.48 5.94
N ALA A 509 2.39 -9.46 6.43
CA ALA A 509 1.55 -9.59 7.62
C ALA A 509 0.30 -10.44 7.39
N PHE A 510 -0.17 -10.54 6.15
CA PHE A 510 -1.39 -11.23 5.78
C PHE A 510 -1.15 -12.71 5.48
N VAL A 511 -0.09 -13.07 4.77
CA VAL A 511 0.11 -14.47 4.31
C VAL A 511 0.89 -15.31 5.33
N ASP A 512 0.71 -16.64 5.31
CA ASP A 512 1.41 -17.56 6.21
C ASP A 512 2.69 -18.12 5.60
N GLU A 513 2.84 -17.96 4.29
CA GLU A 513 3.92 -18.50 3.51
C GLU A 513 4.09 -17.67 2.23
N ILE A 514 5.34 -17.41 1.84
CA ILE A 514 5.68 -16.73 0.59
C ILE A 514 6.58 -17.68 -0.20
N CYS A 515 6.21 -17.96 -1.44
CA CYS A 515 6.91 -18.81 -2.38
C CYS A 515 7.32 -17.95 -3.59
N VAL A 516 8.60 -17.99 -3.94
CA VAL A 516 9.16 -17.18 -5.03
C VAL A 516 9.91 -18.09 -5.99
N VAL A 517 9.57 -18.00 -7.28
CA VAL A 517 10.39 -18.56 -8.36
C VAL A 517 10.99 -17.42 -9.16
N ASP A 518 12.30 -17.29 -9.11
CA ASP A 518 13.06 -16.29 -9.85
C ASP A 518 13.48 -16.81 -11.22
N ASN A 519 13.14 -16.06 -12.27
CA ASN A 519 13.44 -16.39 -13.66
C ASN A 519 14.73 -15.72 -14.16
N GLY A 520 15.80 -15.85 -13.38
CA GLY A 520 17.14 -15.38 -13.74
C GLY A 520 17.30 -13.86 -13.69
N SER A 521 16.83 -13.24 -12.60
CA SER A 521 16.99 -11.81 -12.36
C SER A 521 18.47 -11.43 -12.27
N ARG A 522 18.83 -10.32 -12.91
CA ARG A 522 20.18 -9.76 -12.99
C ARG A 522 20.39 -8.59 -12.03
N ASP A 523 19.32 -8.14 -11.39
CA ASP A 523 19.28 -7.08 -10.40
C ASP A 523 19.12 -7.67 -8.98
N GLY A 524 18.88 -6.82 -7.97
CA GLY A 524 18.76 -7.21 -6.56
C GLY A 524 17.48 -7.96 -6.17
N THR A 525 16.66 -8.38 -7.14
CA THR A 525 15.36 -9.05 -6.91
C THR A 525 15.47 -10.26 -5.98
N ARG A 526 16.51 -11.09 -6.16
CA ARG A 526 16.69 -12.34 -5.40
C ARG A 526 17.04 -12.06 -3.94
N GLU A 527 17.91 -11.08 -3.70
CA GLU A 527 18.32 -10.64 -2.39
C GLU A 527 17.14 -10.06 -1.62
N ILE A 528 16.25 -9.33 -2.29
CA ILE A 528 15.00 -8.83 -1.71
C ILE A 528 14.10 -9.99 -1.31
N ALA A 529 13.82 -10.93 -2.23
CA ALA A 529 12.94 -12.08 -1.95
C ALA A 529 13.39 -12.87 -0.71
N ARG A 530 14.71 -13.10 -0.58
CA ARG A 530 15.31 -13.84 0.54
C ARG A 530 15.17 -13.17 1.91
N ARG A 531 14.82 -11.88 1.97
CA ARG A 531 14.52 -11.21 3.25
C ARG A 531 13.15 -11.59 3.80
N PHE A 532 12.21 -11.90 2.93
CA PHE A 532 10.82 -12.23 3.28
C PHE A 532 10.60 -13.73 3.43
N THR A 533 11.38 -14.57 2.74
CA THR A 533 11.20 -16.02 2.74
C THR A 533 12.47 -16.76 2.39
N ASP A 534 12.60 -17.98 2.91
CA ASP A 534 13.62 -18.95 2.51
C ASP A 534 13.21 -19.76 1.27
N LYS A 535 11.93 -19.74 0.89
CA LYS A 535 11.38 -20.44 -0.29
C LYS A 535 11.58 -19.66 -1.59
N VAL A 536 12.84 -19.41 -1.92
CA VAL A 536 13.25 -18.77 -3.18
C VAL A 536 13.96 -19.80 -4.06
N VAL A 537 13.34 -20.18 -5.18
CA VAL A 537 13.93 -21.09 -6.17
C VAL A 537 14.32 -20.32 -7.41
N GLU A 538 15.54 -20.54 -7.88
CA GLU A 538 16.02 -19.98 -9.14
C GLU A 538 15.82 -20.98 -10.27
N LEU A 539 15.18 -20.54 -11.35
CA LEU A 539 15.08 -21.26 -12.61
C LEU A 539 15.52 -20.32 -13.73
N PRO A 540 16.84 -20.08 -13.87
CA PRO A 540 17.37 -19.07 -14.76
C PRO A 540 17.32 -19.61 -16.19
N THR A 541 16.31 -19.22 -16.95
CA THR A 541 16.27 -19.62 -18.35
C THR A 541 15.65 -18.52 -19.22
N ASP A 542 16.26 -18.29 -20.36
CA ASP A 542 15.74 -17.50 -21.46
C ASP A 542 14.62 -18.22 -22.23
N ARG A 543 14.29 -19.48 -21.88
CA ARG A 543 13.46 -20.39 -22.69
C ARG A 543 12.37 -21.18 -21.96
N VAL A 544 12.23 -21.07 -20.63
CA VAL A 544 11.19 -21.79 -19.87
C VAL A 544 9.84 -21.09 -20.03
N GLU A 545 8.82 -21.91 -20.25
CA GLU A 545 7.42 -21.52 -20.32
C GLU A 545 6.95 -20.93 -18.99
N LEU A 546 6.21 -19.81 -19.02
CA LEU A 546 5.71 -19.16 -17.79
C LEU A 546 4.84 -20.11 -16.97
N ALA A 547 4.08 -20.99 -17.64
CA ALA A 547 3.30 -22.03 -16.98
C ALA A 547 4.18 -22.95 -16.12
N LEU A 548 5.39 -23.33 -16.58
CA LEU A 548 6.31 -24.15 -15.80
C LEU A 548 6.81 -23.39 -14.56
N LEU A 549 7.16 -22.11 -14.68
CA LEU A 549 7.59 -21.30 -13.54
C LEU A 549 6.48 -21.15 -12.51
N ARG A 550 5.25 -20.86 -12.96
CA ARG A 550 4.08 -20.77 -12.10
C ARG A 550 3.81 -22.09 -11.40
N ASN A 551 3.75 -23.20 -12.13
CA ASN A 551 3.54 -24.53 -11.57
C ASN A 551 4.64 -24.91 -10.58
N ARG A 552 5.91 -24.59 -10.90
CA ARG A 552 7.01 -24.79 -9.96
C ARG A 552 6.82 -23.98 -8.68
N CYS A 553 6.29 -22.77 -8.79
CA CYS A 553 5.97 -21.94 -7.64
C CYS A 553 4.80 -22.54 -6.82
N LEU A 554 3.77 -23.09 -7.48
CA LEU A 554 2.69 -23.81 -6.80
C LEU A 554 3.20 -25.04 -6.04
N GLU A 555 4.21 -25.75 -6.55
CA GLU A 555 4.83 -26.89 -5.87
C GLU A 555 5.57 -26.51 -4.56
N LEU A 556 5.94 -25.23 -4.38
CA LEU A 556 6.55 -24.75 -3.14
C LEU A 556 5.50 -24.50 -2.04
N ALA A 557 4.25 -24.29 -2.43
CA ALA A 557 3.15 -23.96 -1.53
C ALA A 557 2.70 -25.16 -0.71
N THR A 558 2.58 -24.95 0.60
CA THR A 558 2.18 -25.98 1.57
C THR A 558 0.88 -25.63 2.27
N ARG A 559 0.41 -24.38 2.16
CA ARG A 559 -0.88 -24.00 2.74
C ARG A 559 -2.03 -24.45 1.84
N PRO A 560 -3.17 -24.86 2.43
CA PRO A 560 -4.39 -25.23 1.71
C PRO A 560 -4.94 -24.20 0.72
N TRP A 561 -4.66 -22.91 0.88
CA TRP A 561 -4.97 -21.89 -0.12
C TRP A 561 -3.70 -21.33 -0.75
N ILE A 562 -3.80 -21.01 -2.03
CA ILE A 562 -2.78 -20.30 -2.80
C ILE A 562 -3.37 -18.98 -3.29
N LEU A 563 -2.68 -17.89 -2.99
CA LEU A 563 -2.85 -16.59 -3.60
C LEU A 563 -1.74 -16.41 -4.63
N VAL A 564 -2.09 -16.30 -5.91
CA VAL A 564 -1.15 -15.94 -6.97
C VAL A 564 -1.31 -14.48 -7.30
N MET A 565 -0.20 -13.75 -7.29
CA MET A 565 -0.14 -12.34 -7.66
C MET A 565 1.17 -12.05 -8.39
N ASP A 566 1.18 -10.98 -9.17
CA ASP A 566 2.39 -10.48 -9.82
C ASP A 566 2.94 -9.23 -9.08
N PRO A 567 4.27 -8.99 -9.06
CA PRO A 567 4.84 -7.81 -8.41
C PRO A 567 4.38 -6.46 -8.97
N ASP A 568 3.73 -6.44 -10.14
CA ASP A 568 3.08 -5.27 -10.73
C ASP A 568 1.56 -5.21 -10.49
N GLU A 569 1.04 -6.05 -9.59
CA GLU A 569 -0.33 -6.04 -9.10
C GLU A 569 -0.43 -5.50 -7.66
N GLU A 570 -1.54 -4.87 -7.34
CA GLU A 570 -1.80 -4.28 -6.02
C GLU A 570 -3.20 -4.63 -5.50
N LEU A 571 -3.24 -5.06 -4.23
CA LEU A 571 -4.45 -5.18 -3.43
C LEU A 571 -4.50 -4.03 -2.43
N SER A 572 -5.68 -3.42 -2.29
CA SER A 572 -5.92 -2.46 -1.22
C SER A 572 -5.74 -3.15 0.15
N PRO A 573 -4.96 -2.59 1.08
CA PRO A 573 -4.87 -3.09 2.45
C PRO A 573 -6.23 -3.20 3.15
N HIS A 574 -7.21 -2.39 2.75
CA HIS A 574 -8.58 -2.44 3.27
C HIS A 574 -9.40 -3.65 2.76
N ASP A 575 -8.99 -4.27 1.66
CA ASP A 575 -9.66 -5.44 1.09
C ASP A 575 -9.09 -6.77 1.57
N LEU A 576 -7.89 -6.78 2.19
CA LEU A 576 -7.32 -7.97 2.83
C LEU A 576 -8.29 -8.68 3.82
N PRO A 577 -9.03 -7.95 4.68
CA PRO A 577 -10.12 -8.56 5.47
C PRO A 577 -11.16 -9.33 4.66
N ARG A 578 -11.54 -8.82 3.49
CA ARG A 578 -12.54 -9.45 2.62
C ARG A 578 -11.97 -10.70 1.98
N LEU A 579 -10.72 -10.64 1.55
CA LEU A 579 -9.98 -11.77 1.01
C LEU A 579 -9.94 -12.93 2.01
N ARG A 580 -9.71 -12.66 3.30
CA ARG A 580 -9.74 -13.71 4.34
C ARG A 580 -11.08 -14.44 4.39
N ARG A 581 -12.20 -13.72 4.32
CA ARG A 581 -13.56 -14.32 4.39
C ARG A 581 -13.92 -15.19 3.19
N LEU A 582 -13.26 -15.00 2.04
CA LEU A 582 -13.45 -15.87 0.88
C LEU A 582 -12.98 -17.30 1.18
N MET A 583 -11.90 -17.44 1.95
CA MET A 583 -11.31 -18.75 2.27
C MET A 583 -12.12 -19.58 3.29
N ASP A 584 -13.14 -18.99 3.93
CA ASP A 584 -14.01 -19.71 4.88
C ASP A 584 -15.25 -20.32 4.21
N ASP A 585 -15.44 -20.15 2.90
CA ASP A 585 -16.51 -20.82 2.14
C ASP A 585 -16.09 -22.26 1.83
N PRO A 586 -16.69 -23.29 2.47
CA PRO A 586 -16.28 -24.68 2.28
C PRO A 586 -16.67 -25.22 0.90
N ASP A 587 -17.60 -24.55 0.21
CA ASP A 587 -18.17 -24.99 -1.06
C ASP A 587 -17.50 -24.34 -2.28
N VAL A 588 -16.33 -23.70 -2.09
CA VAL A 588 -15.60 -22.99 -3.14
C VAL A 588 -14.15 -23.43 -3.18
N ASP A 589 -13.68 -23.74 -4.39
CA ASP A 589 -12.33 -24.19 -4.66
C ASP A 589 -11.47 -23.10 -5.31
N ALA A 590 -12.08 -22.15 -6.03
CA ALA A 590 -11.36 -21.05 -6.65
C ALA A 590 -12.19 -19.76 -6.75
N TYR A 591 -11.49 -18.63 -6.71
CA TYR A 591 -12.04 -17.30 -6.89
C TYR A 591 -11.41 -16.56 -8.07
N THR A 592 -12.27 -16.05 -8.95
CA THR A 592 -11.87 -15.14 -10.04
C THR A 592 -11.93 -13.69 -9.59
N PHE A 593 -10.96 -12.89 -10.00
CA PHE A 593 -10.80 -11.49 -9.62
C PHE A 593 -11.05 -10.60 -10.82
N GLN A 594 -11.70 -9.47 -10.58
CA GLN A 594 -11.74 -8.38 -11.54
C GLN A 594 -10.42 -7.62 -11.47
N VAL A 595 -9.64 -7.72 -12.54
CA VAL A 595 -8.32 -7.10 -12.66
C VAL A 595 -8.44 -5.83 -13.52
N SER A 596 -8.13 -4.68 -12.92
CA SER A 596 -8.08 -3.37 -13.58
C SER A 596 -6.68 -3.15 -14.15
N ASN A 597 -6.53 -3.32 -15.47
CA ASN A 597 -5.28 -3.18 -16.19
C ASN A 597 -5.08 -1.71 -16.62
N HIS A 598 -4.19 -0.99 -15.92
CA HIS A 598 -3.92 0.43 -16.16
C HIS A 598 -3.07 0.66 -17.40
N GLN A 599 -3.52 1.55 -18.29
CA GLN A 599 -2.87 1.87 -19.56
C GLN A 599 -2.39 3.32 -19.55
N LYS A 600 -1.42 3.67 -20.40
CA LYS A 600 -0.85 5.04 -20.44
C LYS A 600 -1.90 6.11 -20.76
N GLU A 601 -2.91 5.75 -21.55
CA GLU A 601 -4.00 6.62 -21.95
C GLU A 601 -5.33 5.87 -21.80
N GLY A 602 -6.38 6.58 -21.40
CA GLY A 602 -7.71 6.01 -21.23
C GLY A 602 -7.95 5.29 -19.89
N PRO A 603 -9.19 4.84 -19.65
CA PRO A 603 -9.55 4.13 -18.44
C PRO A 603 -8.91 2.72 -18.39
N PRO A 604 -8.75 2.12 -17.19
CA PRO A 604 -8.25 0.76 -17.07
C PRO A 604 -9.12 -0.26 -17.81
N MET A 605 -8.48 -1.25 -18.44
CA MET A 605 -9.16 -2.36 -19.09
C MET A 605 -9.44 -3.46 -18.06
N MET A 606 -10.67 -3.95 -18.00
CA MET A 606 -11.06 -4.99 -17.05
C MET A 606 -10.86 -6.39 -17.63
N THR A 607 -10.21 -7.27 -16.87
CA THR A 607 -10.13 -8.71 -17.16
C THR A 607 -10.56 -9.53 -15.94
N LEU A 608 -10.83 -10.82 -16.15
CA LEU A 608 -11.07 -11.79 -15.08
C LEU A 608 -9.89 -12.77 -15.03
N ALA A 609 -9.40 -13.05 -13.83
CA ALA A 609 -8.34 -14.03 -13.60
C ALA A 609 -8.54 -14.78 -12.28
N ALA A 610 -8.36 -16.08 -12.25
CA ALA A 610 -8.28 -16.85 -11.01
C ALA A 610 -7.00 -16.52 -10.24
N ARG A 611 -7.15 -15.94 -9.04
CA ARG A 611 -6.01 -15.47 -8.21
C ARG A 611 -5.96 -16.12 -6.82
N LEU A 612 -7.07 -16.64 -6.31
CA LEU A 612 -7.13 -17.36 -5.03
C LEU A 612 -7.79 -18.73 -5.24
N PHE A 613 -7.12 -19.82 -4.90
CA PHE A 613 -7.65 -21.17 -5.08
C PHE A 613 -7.07 -22.17 -4.09
N ARG A 614 -7.75 -23.30 -3.90
CA ARG A 614 -7.29 -24.43 -3.08
C ARG A 614 -5.97 -24.96 -3.64
N ASN A 615 -5.06 -25.37 -2.77
CA ASN A 615 -3.83 -26.05 -3.14
C ASN A 615 -4.13 -27.50 -3.56
N ASP A 616 -4.79 -27.62 -4.71
CA ASP A 616 -5.19 -28.87 -5.31
C ASP A 616 -4.23 -29.21 -6.46
N PRO A 617 -3.69 -30.45 -6.54
CA PRO A 617 -2.78 -30.84 -7.59
C PRO A 617 -3.36 -30.77 -9.00
N ARG A 618 -4.69 -30.75 -9.14
CA ARG A 618 -5.40 -30.59 -10.42
C ARG A 618 -5.35 -29.17 -10.95
N ILE A 619 -5.24 -28.15 -10.09
CA ILE A 619 -5.24 -26.75 -10.50
C ILE A 619 -3.83 -26.37 -10.96
N ARG A 620 -3.61 -26.28 -12.28
CA ARG A 620 -2.29 -26.05 -12.88
C ARG A 620 -2.36 -25.07 -14.02
N TYR A 621 -1.29 -24.28 -14.15
CA TYR A 621 -1.08 -23.43 -15.31
C TYR A 621 -0.77 -24.30 -16.52
N SER A 622 -1.38 -23.97 -17.65
CA SER A 622 -1.11 -24.57 -18.94
C SER A 622 -0.89 -23.47 -19.98
N ARG A 623 -0.46 -23.90 -21.17
CA ARG A 623 -0.14 -23.06 -22.34
C ARG A 623 1.10 -22.19 -22.16
N PRO A 624 1.86 -21.98 -23.25
CA PRO A 624 3.06 -21.19 -23.15
C PRO A 624 2.73 -19.70 -23.12
N VAL A 625 1.62 -19.23 -23.72
CA VAL A 625 1.18 -17.82 -23.73
C VAL A 625 -0.22 -17.71 -23.13
N HIS A 626 -0.47 -16.64 -22.38
CA HIS A 626 -1.69 -16.47 -21.56
C HIS A 626 -1.86 -17.66 -20.59
N GLU A 627 -0.77 -17.98 -19.90
CA GLU A 627 -0.76 -19.06 -18.93
C GLU A 627 -1.78 -18.79 -17.83
N THR A 628 -2.72 -19.71 -17.69
CA THR A 628 -3.92 -19.55 -16.88
C THR A 628 -4.22 -20.88 -16.18
N VAL A 629 -4.83 -20.83 -15.01
CA VAL A 629 -5.32 -22.04 -14.32
C VAL A 629 -6.74 -22.40 -14.78
N GLU A 630 -7.41 -21.48 -15.48
CA GLU A 630 -8.77 -21.56 -15.97
C GLU A 630 -9.00 -22.80 -16.85
N GLN A 631 -8.00 -23.24 -17.62
CA GLN A 631 -8.11 -24.47 -18.40
C GLN A 631 -8.22 -25.70 -17.50
N SER A 632 -7.39 -25.79 -16.47
CA SER A 632 -7.47 -26.88 -15.49
C SER A 632 -8.76 -26.85 -14.69
N LEU A 633 -9.23 -25.65 -14.30
CA LEU A 633 -10.53 -25.48 -13.63
C LEU A 633 -11.69 -25.90 -14.53
N THR A 634 -11.64 -25.58 -15.83
CA THR A 634 -12.67 -26.00 -16.79
C THR A 634 -12.65 -27.51 -17.03
N ALA A 635 -11.46 -28.13 -17.03
CA ALA A 635 -11.31 -29.58 -17.15
C ALA A 635 -11.82 -30.35 -15.92
N HIS A 636 -11.99 -29.66 -14.78
CA HIS A 636 -12.43 -30.19 -13.51
C HIS A 636 -13.69 -29.46 -13.02
N PRO A 637 -14.86 -29.65 -13.67
CA PRO A 637 -16.10 -28.93 -13.34
C PRO A 637 -16.63 -29.23 -11.93
N GLU A 638 -16.10 -30.26 -11.26
CA GLU A 638 -16.34 -30.53 -9.84
C GLU A 638 -15.70 -29.49 -8.91
N LEU A 639 -14.69 -28.73 -9.37
CA LEU A 639 -14.08 -27.63 -8.65
C LEU A 639 -14.95 -26.38 -8.78
N VAL A 640 -15.51 -25.91 -7.67
CA VAL A 640 -16.44 -24.79 -7.69
C VAL A 640 -15.68 -23.48 -7.78
N VAL A 641 -15.91 -22.74 -8.88
CA VAL A 641 -15.34 -21.41 -9.11
C VAL A 641 -16.38 -20.32 -8.88
N ARG A 642 -16.06 -19.29 -8.08
CA ARG A 642 -16.92 -18.12 -7.86
C ARG A 642 -16.21 -16.80 -8.14
N PRO A 643 -16.92 -15.74 -8.55
CA PRO A 643 -16.32 -14.41 -8.60
C PRO A 643 -16.04 -13.89 -7.20
N SER A 644 -14.89 -13.28 -7.00
CA SER A 644 -14.58 -12.47 -5.83
C SER A 644 -15.21 -11.08 -5.95
N ASN A 645 -15.37 -10.43 -4.81
CA ASN A 645 -15.75 -9.01 -4.71
C ASN A 645 -14.56 -8.12 -4.33
N VAL A 646 -13.33 -8.61 -4.56
CA VAL A 646 -12.08 -7.92 -4.24
C VAL A 646 -11.45 -7.45 -5.54
N PRO A 647 -11.36 -6.13 -5.79
CA PRO A 647 -10.73 -5.61 -6.99
C PRO A 647 -9.21 -5.77 -6.91
N LEU A 648 -8.59 -6.04 -8.05
CA LEU A 648 -7.13 -6.12 -8.19
C LEU A 648 -6.66 -5.06 -9.18
N GLN A 649 -5.65 -4.27 -8.83
CA GLN A 649 -5.05 -3.29 -9.74
C GLN A 649 -3.82 -3.90 -10.40
N HIS A 650 -3.62 -3.67 -11.70
CA HIS A 650 -2.47 -4.19 -12.44
C HIS A 650 -1.83 -3.09 -13.30
N TYR A 651 -0.54 -2.85 -13.10
CA TYR A 651 0.22 -1.74 -13.69
C TYR A 651 1.23 -2.16 -14.76
N GLY A 652 1.20 -3.43 -15.20
CA GLY A 652 2.14 -3.96 -16.19
C GLY A 652 2.07 -3.30 -17.57
N PHE A 653 0.98 -2.60 -17.91
CA PHE A 653 0.79 -1.93 -19.19
C PHE A 653 1.29 -0.47 -19.24
N LEU A 654 1.86 0.03 -18.14
CA LEU A 654 2.47 1.37 -18.07
C LEU A 654 3.97 1.38 -18.46
N LYS A 655 4.55 0.22 -18.79
CA LYS A 655 5.96 0.09 -19.21
C LYS A 655 6.24 0.88 -20.51
N ASP A 656 7.50 1.21 -20.77
CA ASP A 656 7.89 1.94 -21.98
C ASP A 656 7.50 1.18 -23.26
N ASP A 657 7.34 1.90 -24.38
CA ASP A 657 6.80 1.31 -25.61
C ASP A 657 7.75 0.27 -26.23
N GLN A 658 9.06 0.41 -26.05
CA GLN A 658 10.04 -0.56 -26.56
C GLN A 658 10.00 -1.87 -25.76
N ALA A 659 9.90 -1.79 -24.44
CA ALA A 659 9.74 -2.95 -23.57
C ALA A 659 8.42 -3.68 -23.84
N MET A 660 7.33 -2.92 -24.11
CA MET A 660 6.05 -3.49 -24.50
C MET A 660 6.15 -4.23 -25.84
N GLU A 661 6.79 -3.63 -26.84
CA GLU A 661 7.01 -4.25 -28.15
C GLU A 661 7.82 -5.55 -28.02
N ALA A 662 8.94 -5.53 -27.29
CA ALA A 662 9.74 -6.72 -27.04
C ALA A 662 8.97 -7.82 -26.28
N LYS A 663 8.04 -7.44 -25.39
CA LYS A 663 7.13 -8.40 -24.73
C LYS A 663 6.16 -9.03 -25.73
N LEU A 664 5.47 -8.22 -26.54
CA LEU A 664 4.49 -8.68 -27.53
C LEU A 664 5.15 -9.59 -28.58
N GLN A 665 6.34 -9.24 -29.07
CA GLN A 665 7.10 -10.03 -30.03
C GLN A 665 7.45 -11.43 -29.49
N ARG A 666 7.95 -11.50 -28.25
CA ARG A 666 8.24 -12.80 -27.59
C ARG A 666 6.97 -13.63 -27.41
N TYR A 667 5.85 -13.00 -27.09
CA TYR A 667 4.56 -13.69 -26.95
C TYR A 667 4.08 -14.23 -28.29
N TYR A 668 4.25 -13.46 -29.36
CA TYR A 668 3.93 -13.89 -30.72
C TYR A 668 4.76 -15.10 -31.16
N GLU A 669 6.09 -15.02 -31.06
CA GLU A 669 7.00 -16.11 -31.46
C GLU A 669 6.68 -17.42 -30.72
N ARG A 670 6.42 -17.30 -29.43
CA ARG A 670 6.09 -18.45 -28.58
C ARG A 670 4.70 -19.02 -28.88
N ASN A 671 3.69 -18.16 -29.06
CA ASN A 671 2.35 -18.60 -29.44
C ASN A 671 2.37 -19.29 -30.81
N ARG A 672 3.14 -18.75 -31.76
CA ARG A 672 3.30 -19.32 -33.08
C ARG A 672 3.95 -20.70 -33.03
N ALA A 673 5.07 -20.86 -32.31
CA ALA A 673 5.71 -22.16 -32.14
C ALA A 673 4.76 -23.19 -31.50
N TYR A 674 3.95 -22.76 -30.53
CA TYR A 674 2.94 -23.63 -29.90
C TYR A 674 1.81 -24.02 -30.87
N ARG A 675 1.28 -23.06 -31.63
CA ARG A 675 0.26 -23.30 -32.65
C ARG A 675 0.76 -24.25 -33.74
N GLU A 676 2.02 -24.10 -34.16
CA GLU A 676 2.64 -24.99 -35.15
C GLU A 676 2.77 -26.43 -34.61
N ALA A 677 3.00 -26.59 -33.30
CA ALA A 677 3.01 -27.89 -32.63
C ALA A 677 1.61 -28.45 -32.30
N HIS A 678 0.62 -27.57 -32.08
CA HIS A 678 -0.77 -27.89 -31.68
C HIS A 678 -1.77 -27.15 -32.58
N PRO A 679 -1.82 -27.50 -33.88
CA PRO A 679 -2.68 -26.81 -34.84
C PRO A 679 -4.17 -26.94 -34.54
N GLU A 680 -4.58 -27.86 -33.67
CA GLU A 680 -5.95 -28.05 -33.20
C GLU A 680 -6.38 -27.09 -32.09
N ASP A 681 -5.45 -26.36 -31.44
CA ASP A 681 -5.79 -25.45 -30.33
C ASP A 681 -6.35 -24.11 -30.86
N ALA A 682 -7.67 -23.94 -30.79
CA ALA A 682 -8.37 -22.73 -31.22
C ALA A 682 -7.87 -21.43 -30.55
N MET A 683 -7.43 -21.49 -29.29
CA MET A 683 -6.90 -20.32 -28.57
C MET A 683 -5.56 -19.87 -29.14
N ALA A 684 -4.71 -20.81 -29.55
CA ALA A 684 -3.42 -20.48 -30.17
C ALA A 684 -3.63 -19.69 -31.48
N TRP A 685 -4.61 -20.09 -32.29
CA TRP A 685 -5.00 -19.34 -33.50
C TRP A 685 -5.58 -17.96 -33.18
N TYR A 686 -6.47 -17.87 -32.18
CA TYR A 686 -7.04 -16.62 -31.73
C TYR A 686 -5.99 -15.62 -31.22
N ASN A 687 -5.07 -16.07 -30.37
CA ASN A 687 -4.00 -15.22 -29.83
C ASN A 687 -3.09 -14.68 -30.93
N GLU A 688 -2.76 -15.51 -31.93
CA GLU A 688 -1.96 -15.05 -33.07
C GLU A 688 -2.74 -14.05 -33.92
N ALA A 689 -4.06 -14.25 -34.09
CA ALA A 689 -4.91 -13.29 -34.78
C ALA A 689 -4.93 -11.91 -34.13
N LEU A 690 -4.98 -11.84 -32.79
CA LEU A 690 -4.91 -10.56 -32.07
C LEU A 690 -3.58 -9.84 -32.30
N HIS A 691 -2.48 -10.59 -32.36
CA HIS A 691 -1.17 -10.01 -32.69
C HIS A 691 -1.12 -9.50 -34.13
N LEU A 692 -1.57 -10.31 -35.10
CA LEU A 692 -1.67 -9.92 -36.50
C LEU A 692 -2.54 -8.66 -36.69
N GLN A 693 -3.64 -8.55 -35.95
CA GLN A 693 -4.49 -7.36 -35.95
C GLN A 693 -3.71 -6.13 -35.43
N ASN A 694 -2.95 -6.27 -34.34
CA ASN A 694 -2.09 -5.19 -33.83
C ASN A 694 -0.97 -4.80 -34.81
N GLU A 695 -0.54 -5.69 -35.70
CA GLU A 695 0.42 -5.38 -36.77
C GLU A 695 -0.24 -4.79 -38.04
N GLY A 696 -1.57 -4.60 -38.05
CA GLY A 696 -2.31 -4.14 -39.23
C GLY A 696 -2.51 -5.20 -40.31
N ARG A 697 -2.22 -6.48 -40.03
CA ARG A 697 -2.36 -7.62 -40.96
C ARG A 697 -3.78 -8.19 -40.90
N GLU A 698 -4.78 -7.34 -41.15
CA GLU A 698 -6.20 -7.64 -40.93
C GLU A 698 -6.70 -8.90 -41.67
N ALA A 699 -6.29 -9.09 -42.93
CA ALA A 699 -6.73 -10.24 -43.73
C ALA A 699 -6.22 -11.58 -43.17
N GLU A 700 -5.04 -11.58 -42.54
CA GLU A 700 -4.48 -12.78 -41.90
C GLU A 700 -5.15 -13.02 -40.55
N ALA A 701 -5.33 -11.96 -39.76
CA ALA A 701 -6.06 -12.03 -38.49
C ALA A 701 -7.48 -12.59 -38.69
N GLN A 702 -8.22 -12.12 -39.71
CA GLN A 702 -9.55 -12.62 -40.03
C GLN A 702 -9.54 -14.13 -40.29
N ARG A 703 -8.65 -14.63 -41.16
CA ARG A 703 -8.55 -16.07 -41.47
C ARG A 703 -8.24 -16.89 -40.22
N PHE A 704 -7.39 -16.39 -39.33
CA PHE A 704 -7.04 -17.07 -38.10
C PHE A 704 -8.21 -17.11 -37.10
N LEU A 705 -9.01 -16.03 -36.99
CA LEU A 705 -10.22 -16.02 -36.17
C LEU A 705 -11.29 -16.97 -36.71
N GLU A 706 -11.50 -17.00 -38.03
CA GLU A 706 -12.42 -17.93 -38.69
C GLU A 706 -11.98 -19.38 -38.45
N HIS A 707 -10.67 -19.65 -38.55
CA HIS A 707 -10.13 -20.97 -38.27
C HIS A 707 -10.29 -21.36 -36.80
N ALA A 708 -10.03 -20.45 -35.85
CA ALA A 708 -10.28 -20.67 -34.43
C ALA A 708 -11.75 -21.06 -34.15
N ILE A 709 -12.70 -20.40 -34.81
CA ILE A 709 -14.14 -20.74 -34.73
C ILE A 709 -14.43 -22.13 -35.29
N SER A 710 -13.76 -22.51 -36.38
CA SER A 710 -13.92 -23.83 -36.99
C SER A 710 -13.40 -24.96 -36.10
N LEU A 711 -12.34 -24.69 -35.34
CA LEU A 711 -11.75 -25.64 -34.39
C LEU A 711 -12.60 -25.77 -33.12
N ASP A 712 -13.07 -24.65 -32.56
CA ASP A 712 -13.96 -24.65 -31.41
C ASP A 712 -15.16 -23.71 -31.63
N PRO A 713 -16.31 -24.25 -32.09
CA PRO A 713 -17.52 -23.46 -32.27
C PRO A 713 -18.08 -22.89 -30.97
N SER A 714 -17.70 -23.39 -29.79
CA SER A 714 -18.12 -22.83 -28.50
C SER A 714 -17.27 -21.64 -28.05
N PHE A 715 -16.10 -21.44 -28.66
CA PHE A 715 -15.23 -20.31 -28.36
C PHE A 715 -15.81 -19.00 -28.92
N LEU A 716 -16.37 -18.17 -28.04
CA LEU A 716 -17.12 -16.97 -28.44
C LEU A 716 -16.22 -15.76 -28.75
N SER A 717 -15.05 -15.66 -28.12
CA SER A 717 -14.16 -14.50 -28.28
C SER A 717 -13.77 -14.22 -29.74
N PRO A 718 -13.38 -15.22 -30.58
CA PRO A 718 -13.09 -14.97 -31.98
C PRO A 718 -14.24 -14.33 -32.76
N ARG A 719 -15.50 -14.69 -32.46
CA ARG A 719 -16.68 -14.10 -33.11
C ARG A 719 -16.84 -12.63 -32.75
N SER A 720 -16.67 -12.30 -31.46
CA SER A 720 -16.71 -10.91 -31.03
C SER A 720 -15.62 -10.07 -31.70
N GLN A 721 -14.42 -10.63 -31.89
CA GLN A 721 -13.33 -9.96 -32.59
C GLN A 721 -13.62 -9.75 -34.08
N LEU A 722 -14.12 -10.78 -34.77
CA LEU A 722 -14.52 -10.66 -36.17
C LEU A 722 -15.61 -9.61 -36.36
N ALA A 723 -16.62 -9.59 -35.47
CA ALA A 723 -17.68 -8.59 -35.53
C ALA A 723 -17.12 -7.17 -35.43
N LEU A 724 -16.18 -6.93 -34.51
CA LEU A 724 -15.49 -5.63 -34.37
C LEU A 724 -14.67 -5.28 -35.63
N MET A 725 -13.93 -6.25 -36.19
CA MET A 725 -13.16 -6.03 -37.42
C MET A 725 -14.06 -5.65 -38.61
N PHE A 726 -15.18 -6.37 -38.80
CA PHE A 726 -16.13 -6.06 -39.86
C PHE A 726 -16.82 -4.70 -39.65
N GLN A 727 -17.08 -4.34 -38.38
CA GLN A 727 -17.62 -3.04 -38.04
C GLN A 727 -16.64 -1.91 -38.36
N GLU A 728 -15.35 -2.05 -38.05
CA GLU A 728 -14.29 -1.10 -38.42
C GLU A 728 -14.17 -0.97 -39.95
N GLN A 729 -14.21 -2.09 -40.69
CA GLN A 729 -14.22 -2.09 -42.14
C GLN A 729 -15.44 -1.37 -42.72
N ALA A 730 -16.63 -1.62 -42.15
CA ALA A 730 -17.86 -0.94 -42.56
C ALA A 730 -17.76 0.57 -42.31
N VAL A 731 -17.25 1.00 -41.15
CA VAL A 731 -17.02 2.44 -40.86
C VAL A 731 -16.09 3.07 -41.89
N ARG A 732 -14.98 2.41 -42.25
CA ARG A 732 -14.06 2.92 -43.28
C ARG A 732 -14.70 3.02 -44.66
N LEU A 733 -15.46 2.01 -45.08
CA LEU A 733 -16.13 2.00 -46.38
C LEU A 733 -17.24 3.05 -46.48
N TRP A 734 -18.08 3.17 -45.45
CA TRP A 734 -19.13 4.18 -45.39
C TRP A 734 -18.55 5.59 -45.29
N GLY A 735 -17.48 5.78 -44.51
CA GLY A 735 -16.72 7.03 -44.42
C GLY A 735 -16.18 7.47 -45.78
N ALA A 736 -15.46 6.59 -46.47
CA ALA A 736 -14.93 6.87 -47.80
C ALA A 736 -16.05 7.15 -48.83
N LEU A 737 -17.20 6.49 -48.71
CA LEU A 737 -18.36 6.75 -49.57
C LEU A 737 -19.00 8.12 -49.28
N ALA A 738 -19.15 8.49 -48.02
CA ALA A 738 -19.65 9.80 -47.60
C ALA A 738 -18.73 10.92 -48.10
N GLU A 739 -17.41 10.76 -48.00
CA GLU A 739 -16.41 11.72 -48.50
C GLU A 739 -16.45 11.90 -50.03
N ARG A 740 -16.75 10.82 -50.77
CA ARG A 740 -16.73 10.80 -52.24
C ARG A 740 -18.06 11.18 -52.89
N THR A 741 -19.15 11.25 -52.12
CA THR A 741 -20.49 11.56 -52.64
C THR A 741 -20.90 12.98 -52.26
N SER A 742 -21.54 13.70 -53.19
CA SER A 742 -22.07 15.03 -52.86
C SER A 742 -23.28 14.93 -51.91
N PRO A 743 -23.57 15.95 -51.09
CA PRO A 743 -24.71 15.93 -50.16
C PRO A 743 -26.07 15.66 -50.82
N GLU A 744 -26.21 15.98 -52.11
CA GLU A 744 -27.42 15.78 -52.91
C GLU A 744 -27.53 14.34 -53.46
N HIS A 745 -26.45 13.56 -53.41
CA HIS A 745 -26.44 12.19 -53.90
C HIS A 745 -27.25 11.28 -52.95
N PRO A 746 -28.20 10.46 -53.45
CA PRO A 746 -29.10 9.67 -52.61
C PRO A 746 -28.40 8.76 -51.59
N VAL A 747 -27.20 8.29 -51.93
CA VAL A 747 -26.39 7.39 -51.09
C VAL A 747 -25.63 8.13 -49.97
N HIS A 748 -25.43 9.44 -50.08
CA HIS A 748 -24.69 10.23 -49.07
C HIS A 748 -25.40 10.21 -47.72
N ARG A 749 -26.73 10.41 -47.72
CA ARG A 749 -27.55 10.33 -46.49
C ARG A 749 -27.48 8.94 -45.85
N VAL A 750 -27.59 7.88 -46.67
CA VAL A 750 -27.49 6.49 -46.21
C VAL A 750 -26.13 6.21 -45.57
N ALA A 751 -25.05 6.74 -46.14
CA ALA A 751 -23.70 6.58 -45.59
C ALA A 751 -23.55 7.26 -44.23
N LEU A 752 -24.11 8.45 -44.04
CA LEU A 752 -24.08 9.16 -42.76
C LEU A 752 -24.93 8.45 -41.69
N GLU A 753 -26.13 7.99 -42.03
CA GLU A 753 -27.00 7.24 -41.10
C GLU A 753 -26.34 5.91 -40.68
N ALA A 754 -25.68 5.22 -41.61
CA ALA A 754 -24.93 4.00 -41.32
C ALA A 754 -23.74 4.26 -40.39
N LEU A 755 -22.97 5.33 -40.62
CA LEU A 755 -21.87 5.73 -39.75
C LEU A 755 -22.35 6.06 -38.34
N GLU A 756 -23.43 6.84 -38.21
CA GLU A 756 -24.00 7.19 -36.91
C GLU A 756 -24.43 5.94 -36.12
N ALA A 757 -25.10 4.99 -36.79
CA ALA A 757 -25.52 3.73 -36.17
C ALA A 757 -24.31 2.89 -35.73
N LEU A 758 -23.27 2.79 -36.56
CA LEU A 758 -22.05 2.05 -36.24
C LEU A 758 -21.30 2.69 -35.06
N TYR A 759 -21.13 4.01 -35.05
CA TYR A 759 -20.43 4.72 -33.96
C TYR A 759 -21.13 4.59 -32.60
N ARG A 760 -22.47 4.44 -32.56
CA ARG A 760 -23.19 4.21 -31.30
C ARG A 760 -22.84 2.87 -30.64
N VAL A 761 -22.36 1.90 -31.41
CA VAL A 761 -22.11 0.52 -30.94
C VAL A 761 -20.65 0.09 -31.12
N THR A 762 -19.75 0.96 -31.56
CA THR A 762 -18.31 0.68 -31.64
C THR A 762 -17.63 1.07 -30.31
N PRO A 763 -17.21 0.14 -29.46
CA PRO A 763 -16.37 0.47 -28.32
C PRO A 763 -15.01 1.00 -28.83
N GLY A 764 -14.55 2.12 -28.27
CA GLY A 764 -13.21 2.64 -28.60
C GLY A 764 -12.13 1.66 -28.17
N ARG A 765 -11.38 1.10 -29.12
CA ARG A 765 -10.15 0.37 -28.84
C ARG A 765 -8.95 1.28 -29.04
N GLN A 766 -8.04 1.26 -28.08
CA GLN A 766 -6.74 1.90 -28.24
C GLN A 766 -5.72 0.88 -28.79
N PRO A 767 -5.04 1.19 -29.90
CA PRO A 767 -3.92 0.37 -30.36
C PRO A 767 -2.76 0.42 -29.35
N ILE A 768 -1.96 -0.64 -29.33
CA ILE A 768 -0.79 -0.80 -28.46
C ILE A 768 0.47 -1.03 -29.30
N GLY A 769 1.66 -0.81 -28.72
CA GLY A 769 2.94 -1.08 -29.38
C GLY A 769 3.14 -0.27 -30.68
N ARG A 770 3.67 -0.92 -31.72
CA ARG A 770 3.96 -0.29 -33.02
C ARG A 770 2.76 0.42 -33.67
N ALA A 771 1.57 -0.17 -33.65
CA ALA A 771 0.38 0.46 -34.23
C ALA A 771 0.03 1.79 -33.54
N ARG A 772 0.25 1.90 -32.23
CA ARG A 772 0.08 3.17 -31.51
C ARG A 772 1.12 4.21 -31.94
N ALA A 773 2.38 3.78 -32.08
CA ALA A 773 3.47 4.65 -32.50
C ALA A 773 3.28 5.16 -33.94
N GLU A 774 2.66 4.38 -34.82
CA GLU A 774 2.32 4.80 -36.19
C GLU A 774 1.13 5.76 -36.22
N LEU A 775 0.15 5.61 -35.32
CA LEU A 775 -1.00 6.53 -35.20
C LEU A 775 -0.66 7.91 -34.61
N LEU A 776 0.39 7.99 -33.79
CA LEU A 776 0.86 9.24 -33.17
C LEU A 776 1.84 10.03 -34.06
N ARG A 777 2.27 9.46 -35.19
CA ARG A 777 3.15 10.08 -36.20
C ARG A 777 2.32 10.64 -37.34
#